data_AF-X6MGJ3-F1
#
_entry.id   AF-X6MGJ3-F1
#
_cell.length_a   1.000
_cell.length_b   1.000
_cell.length_c   1.000
_cell.angle_alpha   90.00
_cell.angle_beta   90.00
_cell.angle_gamma   90.00
#
_symmetry.space_group_name_H-M   'P 1'
#
loop_
_entity.id
_entity.type
_entity.pdbx_description
1 polymer ?
#
loop_
_entity_poly.entity_id
_entity_poly.type
_entity_poly.pdbx_seq_one_letter_code
_entity_poly.pdbx_strand_id
1 'polypeptide(L)'
;MGIKKVANNNDRVESDKLKKEEEKAEIGETKPGINLQGYCTNVDCLASKAKLPVWVNIGFSDISFNSEKTSYNCPDCGQCTVTSIMKAMIFNSEHVISSNDNLIPVKDNHYQCLYTIKLGSSYEMKARKIRQHATSLEDLITRSENAMISNEIINLVSELQKYLITVVKPPKVKDKVRLLEKIQHDYNGDYNQVFDVGRFTILCDNATKLQTAVAVMKKAEKFNLIVSEDKDFFERQSKTHHRFHNIKLFVPKHDVYVEMQATLKKFATLEGYTEIENPKLSHLFYEHIRAWKPKNAEEEDLKQASDETLTKINDIICEWTDDKGIQKLANRYKSHLDIGILKPPQLSKNELEINNNVLLKMAQFVYEQLCKFTPEKIKGKAIHMILYEYYKRYIIGDKNPASCADFALLLQESRKQEMEEDVAISQALETYIPLQANKYPHVDGEENEKNDTFDCHQHAIEFLEGKEASEEKKIEQQEQKRKVMIIQGKSGSGKSIFCRHLEETLWNNYINDSKQPIPVYISFPKIYHLKNEKDIILQALQGKHISKESMDAIREKVSFVFIMDGFDEIFDKYSQSDNNNKYFYERFHLNKWNAKVVVTCRNINTTLIGGNQNQNIATSMMYLWPFTKQQIHNFIEKF
;
A
#
# COMPACT_ATOMS: atom_id res chain seq x y z
N MET A 1 -48.57 13.35 -85.22
CA MET A 1 -48.72 14.74 -85.74
C MET A 1 -48.95 15.64 -84.55
N GLY A 2 -47.92 16.33 -84.06
CA GLY A 2 -47.74 17.78 -84.28
C GLY A 2 -48.68 18.55 -83.33
N ILE A 3 -48.20 19.25 -82.29
CA ILE A 3 -47.51 20.54 -82.38
C ILE A 3 -46.78 20.87 -81.05
N LYS A 4 -45.65 21.57 -81.18
CA LYS A 4 -44.78 22.12 -80.13
C LYS A 4 -45.34 23.40 -79.48
N LYS A 5 -45.02 23.54 -78.17
CA LYS A 5 -44.57 24.72 -77.36
C LYS A 5 -45.27 26.08 -77.48
N VAL A 6 -45.65 26.64 -76.31
CA VAL A 6 -45.17 27.93 -75.71
C VAL A 6 -45.35 27.82 -74.18
N ALA A 7 -44.29 27.59 -73.39
CA ALA A 7 -43.51 28.56 -72.58
C ALA A 7 -44.31 29.40 -71.56
N ASN A 8 -44.11 29.13 -70.27
CA ASN A 8 -43.99 30.22 -69.29
C ASN A 8 -43.11 29.80 -68.10
N ASN A 9 -42.25 30.74 -67.72
CA ASN A 9 -41.16 30.62 -66.75
C ASN A 9 -41.65 30.30 -65.34
N ASN A 10 -40.87 29.49 -64.62
CA ASN A 10 -40.69 29.67 -63.18
C ASN A 10 -39.29 29.19 -62.79
N ASP A 11 -38.56 30.14 -62.22
CA ASP A 11 -37.22 29.99 -61.66
C ASP A 11 -37.14 28.81 -60.69
N ARG A 12 -36.20 27.91 -60.94
CA ARG A 12 -35.65 27.01 -59.93
C ARG A 12 -34.18 27.35 -59.79
N VAL A 13 -33.88 28.11 -58.73
CA VAL A 13 -32.55 28.23 -58.15
C VAL A 13 -32.11 26.82 -57.78
N GLU A 14 -31.17 26.29 -58.58
CA GLU A 14 -30.53 25.02 -58.34
C GLU A 14 -29.73 25.12 -57.03
N SER A 15 -30.08 24.28 -56.06
CA SER A 15 -29.40 24.21 -54.78
C SER A 15 -27.96 23.71 -54.96
N ASP A 16 -27.01 24.53 -54.53
CA ASP A 16 -25.60 24.14 -54.40
C ASP A 16 -25.51 22.88 -53.53
N LYS A 17 -25.17 21.77 -54.20
CA LYS A 17 -24.88 20.49 -53.58
C LYS A 17 -23.67 20.65 -52.64
N LEU A 18 -23.91 20.39 -51.36
CA LEU A 18 -22.90 20.19 -50.32
C LEU A 18 -21.76 19.28 -50.83
N LYS A 19 -20.60 19.87 -51.11
CA LYS A 19 -19.35 19.12 -51.29
C LYS A 19 -18.86 18.70 -49.91
N LYS A 20 -18.75 17.39 -49.69
CA LYS A 20 -18.07 16.79 -48.54
C LYS A 20 -16.58 17.14 -48.66
N GLU A 21 -16.02 17.92 -47.75
CA GLU A 21 -14.56 18.12 -47.68
C GLU A 21 -13.90 16.77 -47.39
N GLU A 22 -12.98 16.34 -48.25
CA GLU A 22 -12.13 15.17 -48.01
C GLU A 22 -11.20 15.47 -46.82
N GLU A 23 -11.17 14.58 -45.82
CA GLU A 23 -10.22 14.65 -44.70
C GLU A 23 -8.79 14.58 -45.25
N LYS A 24 -8.10 15.73 -45.29
CA LYS A 24 -6.68 15.79 -45.64
C LYS A 24 -5.87 15.37 -44.43
N ALA A 25 -4.84 14.55 -44.63
CA ALA A 25 -3.89 14.24 -43.59
C ALA A 25 -3.18 15.52 -43.11
N GLU A 26 -2.97 15.67 -41.81
CA GLU A 26 -2.33 16.83 -41.17
C GLU A 26 -1.12 16.38 -40.35
N ILE A 27 -0.14 17.26 -40.14
CA ILE A 27 1.08 17.00 -39.38
C ILE A 27 1.15 17.88 -38.13
N GLY A 28 1.58 17.31 -37.01
CA GLY A 28 1.74 18.02 -35.74
C GLY A 28 0.58 17.80 -34.77
N GLU A 29 0.86 17.96 -33.48
CA GLU A 29 -0.13 17.78 -32.41
C GLU A 29 -0.63 19.13 -31.88
N THR A 30 -1.94 19.24 -31.66
CA THR A 30 -2.54 20.36 -30.94
C THR A 30 -2.46 20.14 -29.43
N LYS A 31 -2.05 21.17 -28.67
CA LYS A 31 -1.95 21.16 -27.20
C LYS A 31 -2.64 22.38 -26.59
N PRO A 32 -2.90 22.42 -25.27
CA PRO A 32 -3.49 23.60 -24.62
C PRO A 32 -2.73 24.91 -24.93
N GLY A 33 -3.47 26.00 -25.10
CA GLY A 33 -2.98 27.30 -25.56
C GLY A 33 -3.17 27.50 -27.07
N ILE A 34 -2.30 28.32 -27.68
CA ILE A 34 -2.38 28.70 -29.09
C ILE A 34 -1.76 27.61 -29.97
N ASN A 35 -2.47 27.20 -31.01
CA ASN A 35 -2.00 26.33 -32.08
C ASN A 35 -2.25 27.02 -33.43
N LEU A 36 -1.24 27.08 -34.29
CA LEU A 36 -1.32 27.72 -35.59
C LEU A 36 -1.18 26.66 -36.68
N GLN A 37 -2.01 26.71 -37.72
CA GLN A 37 -1.92 25.83 -38.88
C GLN A 37 -1.40 26.60 -40.08
N GLY A 38 -0.31 26.11 -40.68
CA GLY A 38 0.27 26.67 -41.90
C GLY A 38 0.88 25.58 -42.79
N TYR A 39 1.80 25.98 -43.66
CA TYR A 39 2.53 25.06 -44.55
C TYR A 39 4.03 25.20 -44.39
N CYS A 40 4.74 24.07 -44.39
CA CYS A 40 6.20 24.07 -44.37
C CYS A 40 6.76 24.39 -45.76
N THR A 41 7.69 25.34 -45.83
CA THR A 41 8.38 25.76 -47.06
C THR A 41 9.72 25.05 -47.28
N ASN A 42 10.18 24.25 -46.31
CA ASN A 42 11.40 23.46 -46.46
C ASN A 42 11.20 22.34 -47.48
N VAL A 43 11.82 22.48 -48.65
CA VAL A 43 11.73 21.51 -49.75
C VAL A 43 12.15 20.09 -49.39
N ASP A 44 13.00 19.91 -48.37
CA ASP A 44 13.44 18.59 -47.92
C ASP A 44 12.49 17.93 -46.91
N CYS A 45 11.59 18.71 -46.31
CA CYS A 45 10.60 18.27 -45.32
C CYS A 45 9.50 17.42 -45.97
N LEU A 46 9.10 16.34 -45.31
CA LEU A 46 8.04 15.45 -45.82
C LEU A 46 6.70 16.18 -45.88
N ALA A 47 6.42 17.01 -44.86
CA ALA A 47 5.22 17.85 -44.82
C ALA A 47 5.10 18.77 -46.04
N SER A 48 6.22 19.35 -46.47
CA SER A 48 6.27 20.25 -47.64
C SER A 48 6.08 19.47 -48.95
N LYS A 49 6.81 18.36 -49.12
CA LYS A 49 6.72 17.48 -50.31
C LYS A 49 5.30 16.97 -50.55
N ALA A 50 4.60 16.60 -49.48
CA ALA A 50 3.23 16.11 -49.53
C ALA A 50 2.17 17.24 -49.45
N LYS A 51 2.59 18.51 -49.33
CA LYS A 51 1.71 19.70 -49.19
C LYS A 51 0.69 19.55 -48.06
N LEU A 52 1.10 18.95 -46.95
CA LEU A 52 0.23 18.70 -45.80
C LEU A 52 0.15 19.94 -44.91
N PRO A 53 -1.03 20.29 -44.36
CA PRO A 53 -1.15 21.29 -43.31
C PRO A 53 -0.35 20.89 -42.07
N VAL A 54 0.31 21.86 -41.46
CA VAL A 54 1.18 21.66 -40.30
C VAL A 54 0.68 22.49 -39.12
N TRP A 55 0.35 21.82 -38.03
CA TRP A 55 0.07 22.43 -36.73
C TRP A 55 1.36 22.73 -35.97
N VAL A 56 1.46 23.96 -35.47
CA VAL A 56 2.52 24.44 -34.58
C VAL A 56 1.89 24.86 -33.26
N ASN A 57 2.29 24.22 -32.17
CA ASN A 57 1.89 24.61 -30.83
C ASN A 57 2.80 25.70 -30.27
N ILE A 58 2.20 26.83 -29.89
CA ILE A 58 2.87 27.96 -29.23
C ILE A 58 2.67 27.90 -27.71
N GLY A 59 1.56 27.31 -27.26
CA GLY A 59 1.21 27.21 -25.84
C GLY A 59 0.55 28.49 -25.30
N PHE A 60 0.66 28.71 -23.99
CA PHE A 60 0.08 29.87 -23.31
C PHE A 60 1.03 31.08 -23.44
N SER A 61 0.78 31.93 -24.42
CA SER A 61 1.63 33.08 -24.72
C SER A 61 0.82 34.26 -25.27
N ASP A 62 1.50 35.40 -25.33
CA ASP A 62 1.05 36.57 -26.05
C ASP A 62 1.91 36.67 -27.32
N ILE A 63 1.28 36.53 -28.48
CA ILE A 63 1.98 36.58 -29.77
C ILE A 63 1.36 37.64 -30.68
N SER A 64 2.19 38.16 -31.57
CA SER A 64 1.75 38.94 -32.71
C SER A 64 2.41 38.36 -33.95
N PHE A 65 1.64 38.16 -35.01
CA PHE A 65 2.16 37.59 -36.24
C PHE A 65 1.46 38.15 -37.47
N ASN A 66 2.17 38.15 -38.58
CA ASN A 66 1.60 38.35 -39.91
C ASN A 66 1.47 37.00 -40.58
N SER A 67 0.29 36.69 -41.12
CA SER A 67 -0.02 35.35 -41.61
C SER A 67 0.89 34.86 -42.74
N GLU A 68 1.55 35.76 -43.48
CA GLU A 68 2.48 35.38 -44.55
C GLU A 68 3.96 35.55 -44.17
N LYS A 69 4.27 36.62 -43.43
CA LYS A 69 5.67 36.99 -43.16
C LYS A 69 6.29 36.27 -41.96
N THR A 70 5.46 35.82 -41.02
CA THR A 70 5.95 35.16 -39.81
C THR A 70 6.15 33.67 -40.07
N SER A 71 7.33 33.16 -39.72
CA SER A 71 7.67 31.74 -39.81
C SER A 71 7.74 31.09 -38.43
N TYR A 72 7.42 29.80 -38.38
CA TYR A 72 7.49 29.00 -37.16
C TYR A 72 8.20 27.66 -37.38
N ASN A 73 8.69 27.08 -36.29
CA ASN A 73 9.37 25.78 -36.31
C ASN A 73 8.42 24.66 -36.72
N CYS A 74 8.77 23.98 -37.80
CA CYS A 74 8.05 22.80 -38.26
C CYS A 74 8.31 21.63 -37.31
N PRO A 75 7.30 20.93 -36.78
CA PRO A 75 7.50 19.75 -35.94
C PRO A 75 8.12 18.57 -36.67
N ASP A 76 8.04 18.50 -38.01
CA ASP A 76 8.61 17.42 -38.83
C ASP A 76 10.12 17.62 -39.05
N CYS A 77 10.54 18.79 -39.56
CA CYS A 77 11.95 19.05 -39.87
C CYS A 77 12.72 19.90 -38.84
N GLY A 78 12.04 20.42 -37.81
CA GLY A 78 12.62 21.28 -36.77
C GLY A 78 12.98 22.70 -37.22
N GLN A 79 12.90 23.02 -38.51
CA GLN A 79 13.31 24.32 -39.07
C GLN A 79 12.18 25.36 -39.04
N CYS A 80 12.52 26.63 -38.85
CA CYS A 80 11.59 27.77 -38.83
C CYS A 80 11.06 28.11 -40.23
N THR A 81 10.16 27.27 -40.74
CA THR A 81 9.76 27.23 -42.16
C THR A 81 8.26 27.09 -42.37
N VAL A 82 7.47 26.98 -41.30
CA VAL A 82 6.01 26.99 -41.40
C VAL A 82 5.54 28.43 -41.58
N THR A 83 4.97 28.75 -42.73
CA THR A 83 4.43 30.06 -43.09
C THR A 83 2.99 29.93 -43.56
N SER A 84 2.40 31.03 -44.06
CA SER A 84 1.05 31.03 -44.65
C SER A 84 0.00 30.48 -43.68
N ILE A 85 -0.03 31.05 -42.48
CA ILE A 85 -0.93 30.64 -41.41
C ILE A 85 -2.37 30.86 -41.86
N MET A 86 -3.13 29.78 -41.91
CA MET A 86 -4.51 29.76 -42.42
C MET A 86 -5.55 29.52 -41.33
N LYS A 87 -5.17 28.89 -40.21
CA LYS A 87 -6.05 28.68 -39.07
C LYS A 87 -5.29 28.91 -37.77
N ALA A 88 -6.02 29.36 -36.76
CA ALA A 88 -5.57 29.37 -35.38
C ALA A 88 -6.58 28.62 -34.52
N MET A 89 -6.13 27.60 -33.82
CA MET A 89 -6.94 26.86 -32.85
C MET A 89 -6.44 27.19 -31.45
N ILE A 90 -7.35 27.64 -30.60
CA ILE A 90 -7.06 27.91 -29.20
C ILE A 90 -7.77 26.86 -28.36
N PHE A 91 -7.04 26.22 -27.44
CA PHE A 91 -7.54 25.09 -26.66
C PHE A 91 -7.34 25.27 -25.15
N ASN A 92 -8.36 24.98 -24.35
CA ASN A 92 -8.35 24.99 -22.88
C ASN A 92 -7.75 26.28 -22.27
N SER A 93 -8.15 27.45 -22.77
CA SER A 93 -7.62 28.74 -22.32
C SER A 93 -8.68 29.84 -22.35
N GLU A 94 -8.48 30.84 -21.50
CA GLU A 94 -9.06 32.16 -21.74
C GLU A 94 -8.18 32.88 -22.76
N HIS A 95 -8.79 33.45 -23.79
CA HIS A 95 -8.04 34.10 -24.84
C HIS A 95 -8.68 35.34 -25.41
N VAL A 96 -7.81 36.13 -26.04
CA VAL A 96 -8.16 37.33 -26.79
C VAL A 96 -7.49 37.22 -28.15
N ILE A 97 -8.26 37.44 -29.22
CA ILE A 97 -7.75 37.57 -30.58
C ILE A 97 -8.22 38.88 -31.19
N SER A 98 -7.28 39.65 -31.72
CA SER A 98 -7.54 40.86 -32.51
C SER A 98 -6.81 40.76 -33.85
N SER A 99 -7.35 41.43 -34.85
CA SER A 99 -6.74 41.53 -36.18
C SER A 99 -6.70 42.99 -36.60
N ASN A 100 -5.73 43.39 -37.41
CA ASN A 100 -5.66 44.77 -37.90
C ASN A 100 -6.89 45.19 -38.71
N ASP A 101 -7.61 44.22 -39.29
CA ASP A 101 -8.84 44.45 -40.07
C ASP A 101 -10.10 44.59 -39.18
N ASN A 102 -10.07 44.09 -37.94
CA ASN A 102 -11.18 44.13 -36.98
C ASN A 102 -10.73 44.74 -35.66
N LEU A 103 -11.16 45.98 -35.40
CA LEU A 103 -10.76 46.76 -34.23
C LEU A 103 -11.33 46.25 -32.89
N ILE A 104 -12.33 45.36 -32.92
CA ILE A 104 -12.92 44.79 -31.71
C ILE A 104 -12.25 43.44 -31.42
N PRO A 105 -11.49 43.31 -30.33
CA PRO A 105 -10.91 42.04 -29.93
C PRO A 105 -12.00 41.05 -29.52
N VAL A 106 -11.93 39.82 -29.99
CA VAL A 106 -12.79 38.73 -29.54
C VAL A 106 -12.18 38.15 -28.26
N LYS A 107 -12.93 38.22 -27.16
CA LYS A 107 -12.61 37.58 -25.89
C LYS A 107 -13.46 36.34 -25.74
N ASP A 108 -12.86 35.21 -25.40
CA ASP A 108 -13.55 33.94 -25.31
C ASP A 108 -12.84 32.99 -24.32
N ASN A 109 -13.57 32.01 -23.82
CA ASN A 109 -13.10 30.99 -22.89
C ASN A 109 -13.72 29.61 -23.17
N HIS A 110 -14.24 29.37 -24.37
CA HIS A 110 -14.59 28.01 -24.79
C HIS A 110 -13.33 27.15 -24.90
N TYR A 111 -13.47 25.86 -24.57
CA TYR A 111 -12.38 24.89 -24.52
C TYR A 111 -11.70 24.68 -25.88
N GLN A 112 -12.39 24.97 -26.98
CA GLN A 112 -11.85 24.89 -28.33
C GLN A 112 -12.48 25.96 -29.20
N CYS A 113 -11.66 26.90 -29.67
CA CYS A 113 -12.06 27.92 -30.64
C CYS A 113 -11.19 27.80 -31.89
N LEU A 114 -11.82 27.68 -33.06
CA LEU A 114 -11.15 27.63 -34.35
C LEU A 114 -11.40 28.94 -35.10
N TYR A 115 -10.33 29.68 -35.37
CA TYR A 115 -10.36 30.94 -36.11
C TYR A 115 -9.74 30.73 -37.50
N THR A 116 -10.44 31.19 -38.52
CA THR A 116 -9.88 31.29 -39.87
C THR A 116 -9.00 32.54 -39.95
N ILE A 117 -7.76 32.37 -40.40
CA ILE A 117 -6.78 33.44 -40.50
C ILE A 117 -6.73 33.92 -41.96
N LYS A 118 -6.92 35.22 -42.15
CA LYS A 118 -6.85 35.85 -43.46
C LYS A 118 -5.38 36.05 -43.85
N LEU A 119 -5.04 35.62 -45.05
CA LEU A 119 -3.70 35.79 -45.62
C LEU A 119 -3.39 37.29 -45.79
N GLY A 120 -2.15 37.67 -45.47
CA GLY A 120 -1.64 39.05 -45.50
C GLY A 120 -1.97 39.90 -44.26
N SER A 121 -2.99 39.54 -43.47
CA SER A 121 -3.39 40.28 -42.26
C SER A 121 -2.47 39.98 -41.07
N SER A 122 -2.37 40.95 -40.15
CA SER A 122 -1.66 40.79 -38.88
C SER A 122 -2.65 40.56 -37.74
N TYR A 123 -2.26 39.68 -36.82
CA TYR A 123 -3.05 39.25 -35.67
C TYR A 123 -2.26 39.41 -34.37
N GLU A 124 -2.95 39.80 -33.31
CA GLU A 124 -2.47 39.71 -31.94
C GLU A 124 -3.34 38.70 -31.19
N MET A 125 -2.69 37.72 -30.55
CA MET A 125 -3.35 36.64 -29.83
C MET A 125 -2.75 36.53 -28.43
N LYS A 126 -3.62 36.44 -27.42
CA LYS A 126 -3.25 36.20 -26.03
C LYS A 126 -4.00 34.98 -25.55
N ALA A 127 -3.29 33.97 -25.05
CA ALA A 127 -3.92 32.81 -24.43
C ALA A 127 -3.33 32.57 -23.04
N ARG A 128 -4.20 32.52 -22.03
CA ARG A 128 -3.85 32.30 -20.63
C ARG A 128 -4.51 31.03 -20.13
N LYS A 129 -3.86 30.34 -19.20
CA LYS A 129 -4.51 29.24 -18.48
C LYS A 129 -5.76 29.78 -17.79
N ILE A 130 -6.85 29.02 -17.83
CA ILE A 130 -8.07 29.35 -17.09
C ILE A 130 -7.76 29.47 -15.60
N ARG A 131 -8.40 30.43 -14.93
CA ARG A 131 -8.23 30.71 -13.50
C ARG A 131 -9.56 31.11 -12.90
N GLN A 132 -9.78 30.83 -11.62
CA GLN A 132 -10.93 31.40 -10.92
C GLN A 132 -10.82 32.93 -10.87
N HIS A 133 -11.97 33.60 -10.89
CA HIS A 133 -12.05 35.06 -10.87
C HIS A 133 -12.33 35.62 -9.46
N ALA A 134 -12.06 34.81 -8.42
CA ALA A 134 -12.34 35.20 -7.05
C ALA A 134 -11.34 36.25 -6.53
N THR A 135 -11.82 37.08 -5.61
CA THR A 135 -11.06 38.16 -4.95
C THR A 135 -10.45 37.73 -3.61
N SER A 136 -10.96 36.65 -3.03
CA SER A 136 -10.45 36.00 -1.82
C SER A 136 -10.84 34.51 -1.81
N LEU A 137 -10.31 33.74 -0.86
CA LEU A 137 -10.71 32.35 -0.68
C LEU A 137 -12.18 32.22 -0.24
N GLU A 138 -12.64 33.09 0.67
CA GLU A 138 -14.03 33.14 1.12
C GLU A 138 -14.99 33.47 -0.03
N ASP A 139 -14.57 34.40 -0.91
CA ASP A 139 -15.30 34.76 -2.13
C ASP A 139 -15.39 33.56 -3.09
N LEU A 140 -14.27 32.84 -3.30
CA LEU A 140 -14.24 31.62 -4.12
C LEU A 140 -15.21 30.55 -3.60
N ILE A 141 -15.19 30.29 -2.29
CA ILE A 141 -16.07 29.31 -1.65
C ILE A 141 -17.52 29.71 -1.86
N THR A 142 -17.87 30.97 -1.53
CA THR A 142 -19.23 31.48 -1.61
C THR A 142 -19.77 31.44 -3.04
N ARG A 143 -19.00 31.90 -4.03
CA ARG A 143 -19.39 31.85 -5.45
C ARG A 143 -19.55 30.42 -5.95
N SER A 144 -18.64 29.54 -5.56
CA SER A 144 -18.71 28.12 -5.94
C SER A 144 -19.97 27.46 -5.37
N GLU A 145 -20.29 27.69 -4.10
CA GLU A 145 -21.49 27.13 -3.46
C GLU A 145 -22.77 27.62 -4.15
N ASN A 146 -22.84 28.92 -4.44
CA ASN A 146 -23.96 29.53 -5.16
C ASN A 146 -24.09 28.98 -6.59
N ALA A 147 -22.98 28.84 -7.32
CA ALA A 147 -22.97 28.27 -8.65
C ALA A 147 -23.44 26.81 -8.65
N MET A 148 -23.02 26.00 -7.68
CA MET A 148 -23.42 24.60 -7.56
C MET A 148 -24.91 24.38 -7.25
N ILE A 149 -25.65 25.41 -6.84
CA ILE A 149 -27.10 25.36 -6.62
C ILE A 149 -27.88 26.22 -7.64
N SER A 150 -27.18 26.74 -8.65
CA SER A 150 -27.81 27.59 -9.67
C SER A 150 -28.69 26.76 -10.60
N ASN A 151 -29.69 27.41 -11.21
CA ASN A 151 -30.61 26.74 -12.14
C ASN A 151 -29.87 26.14 -13.34
N GLU A 152 -28.78 26.77 -13.80
CA GLU A 152 -27.93 26.28 -14.88
C GLU A 152 -27.37 24.88 -14.57
N ILE A 153 -26.77 24.72 -13.39
CA ILE A 153 -26.21 23.44 -12.95
C ILE A 153 -27.31 22.43 -12.62
N ILE A 154 -28.39 22.85 -11.96
CA ILE A 154 -29.53 21.96 -11.65
C ILE A 154 -30.13 21.38 -12.94
N ASN A 155 -30.29 22.19 -13.98
CA ASN A 155 -30.82 21.74 -15.27
C ASN A 155 -29.87 20.74 -15.96
N LEU A 156 -28.56 21.00 -15.93
CA LEU A 156 -27.55 20.06 -16.46
C LEU A 156 -27.57 18.73 -15.69
N VAL A 157 -27.61 18.78 -14.36
CA VAL A 157 -27.69 17.59 -13.50
C VAL A 157 -28.98 16.82 -13.75
N SER A 158 -30.11 17.51 -13.89
CA SER A 158 -31.40 16.90 -14.20
C SER A 158 -31.38 16.19 -15.56
N GLU A 159 -30.74 16.78 -16.56
CA GLU A 159 -30.57 16.14 -17.87
C GLU A 159 -29.71 14.88 -17.77
N LEU A 160 -28.58 14.90 -17.05
CA LEU A 160 -27.76 13.72 -16.81
C LEU A 160 -28.57 12.60 -16.12
N GLN A 161 -29.38 12.95 -15.12
CA GLN A 161 -30.20 12.01 -14.37
C GLN A 161 -31.29 11.34 -15.22
N LYS A 162 -31.79 11.98 -16.29
CA LYS A 162 -32.72 11.34 -17.26
C LYS A 162 -32.12 10.11 -17.94
N TYR A 163 -30.79 10.08 -18.09
CA TYR A 163 -30.06 8.92 -18.64
C TYR A 163 -29.62 7.92 -17.56
N LEU A 164 -30.20 8.00 -16.35
CA LEU A 164 -29.87 7.17 -15.19
C LEU A 164 -28.37 7.27 -14.82
N ILE A 165 -27.79 8.46 -14.95
CA ILE A 165 -26.42 8.76 -14.54
C ILE A 165 -26.47 9.34 -13.13
N THR A 166 -25.66 8.78 -12.23
CA THR A 166 -25.57 9.27 -10.85
C THR A 166 -24.62 10.45 -10.79
N VAL A 167 -25.09 11.60 -10.32
CA VAL A 167 -24.27 12.79 -10.07
C VAL A 167 -24.18 13.01 -8.57
N VAL A 168 -22.98 12.92 -8.02
CA VAL A 168 -22.72 13.09 -6.60
C VAL A 168 -22.11 14.46 -6.36
N LYS A 169 -22.77 15.23 -5.50
CA LYS A 169 -22.29 16.51 -4.98
C LYS A 169 -21.69 16.27 -3.58
N PRO A 170 -20.50 16.80 -3.27
CA PRO A 170 -20.00 16.78 -1.89
C PRO A 170 -20.93 17.59 -0.97
N PRO A 171 -21.26 17.09 0.23
CA PRO A 171 -22.27 17.70 1.10
C PRO A 171 -21.92 19.10 1.61
N LYS A 172 -20.62 19.44 1.67
CA LYS A 172 -20.08 20.78 1.94
C LYS A 172 -18.80 20.98 1.14
N VAL A 173 -18.43 22.24 0.91
CA VAL A 173 -17.07 22.57 0.45
C VAL A 173 -16.06 21.96 1.41
N LYS A 174 -14.97 21.46 0.84
CA LYS A 174 -13.83 20.78 1.50
C LYS A 174 -13.49 21.43 2.84
N ASP A 175 -13.08 20.61 3.82
CA ASP A 175 -12.53 21.10 5.10
C ASP A 175 -11.54 22.26 4.83
N LYS A 176 -11.81 23.43 5.42
CA LYS A 176 -11.09 24.67 5.14
C LYS A 176 -9.59 24.51 5.41
N VAL A 177 -9.22 23.75 6.44
CA VAL A 177 -7.80 23.49 6.79
C VAL A 177 -7.13 22.73 5.64
N ARG A 178 -7.77 21.66 5.20
CA ARG A 178 -7.28 20.80 4.12
C ARG A 178 -7.24 21.50 2.76
N LEU A 179 -8.17 22.42 2.51
CA LEU A 179 -8.18 23.28 1.33
C LEU A 179 -7.01 24.27 1.35
N LEU A 180 -6.74 24.91 2.50
CA LEU A 180 -5.61 25.82 2.67
C LEU A 180 -4.26 25.13 2.47
N GLU A 181 -4.08 23.94 3.06
CA GLU A 181 -2.89 23.12 2.83
C GLU A 181 -2.72 22.81 1.34
N LYS A 182 -3.79 22.41 0.66
CA LYS A 182 -3.75 22.17 -0.79
C LYS A 182 -3.32 23.41 -1.57
N ILE A 183 -3.91 24.57 -1.27
CA ILE A 183 -3.56 25.85 -1.93
C ILE A 183 -2.07 26.17 -1.75
N GLN A 184 -1.56 25.98 -0.53
CA GLN A 184 -0.17 26.26 -0.21
C GLN A 184 0.80 25.33 -0.94
N HIS A 185 0.49 24.02 -0.98
CA HIS A 185 1.40 23.01 -1.53
C HIS A 185 1.30 22.85 -3.06
N ASP A 186 0.09 22.83 -3.63
CA ASP A 186 -0.13 22.52 -5.05
C ASP A 186 -0.09 23.78 -5.93
N TYR A 187 -0.37 24.96 -5.34
CA TYR A 187 -0.59 26.20 -6.09
C TYR A 187 0.20 27.39 -5.54
N ASN A 188 1.16 27.18 -4.62
CA ASN A 188 1.99 28.23 -4.03
C ASN A 188 1.20 29.40 -3.42
N GLY A 189 0.07 29.10 -2.78
CA GLY A 189 -0.79 30.11 -2.15
C GLY A 189 -1.87 30.71 -3.07
N ASP A 190 -1.87 30.37 -4.37
CA ASP A 190 -2.77 30.92 -5.36
C ASP A 190 -4.10 30.17 -5.40
N TYR A 191 -5.08 30.66 -4.63
CA TYR A 191 -6.42 30.07 -4.56
C TYR A 191 -7.16 30.11 -5.92
N ASN A 192 -6.78 31.01 -6.83
CA ASN A 192 -7.42 31.12 -8.15
C ASN A 192 -7.02 29.99 -9.12
N GLN A 193 -6.12 29.09 -8.72
CA GLN A 193 -5.83 27.87 -9.47
C GLN A 193 -6.63 26.65 -8.97
N VAL A 194 -7.47 26.81 -7.95
CA VAL A 194 -8.24 25.71 -7.36
C VAL A 194 -9.61 25.55 -8.00
N PHE A 195 -9.84 24.41 -8.63
CA PHE A 195 -11.11 24.07 -9.28
C PHE A 195 -11.93 23.03 -8.51
N ASP A 196 -11.36 22.34 -7.50
CA ASP A 196 -12.06 21.30 -6.74
C ASP A 196 -12.90 21.85 -5.56
N VAL A 197 -13.13 23.17 -5.51
CA VAL A 197 -14.06 23.81 -4.54
C VAL A 197 -15.51 23.53 -4.95
N GLY A 198 -15.87 23.93 -6.19
CA GLY A 198 -17.14 23.59 -6.81
C GLY A 198 -17.00 22.36 -7.69
N ARG A 199 -17.14 21.15 -7.12
CA ARG A 199 -16.90 19.89 -7.85
C ARG A 199 -18.08 18.92 -7.80
N PHE A 200 -18.34 18.25 -8.92
CA PHE A 200 -19.26 17.12 -9.02
C PHE A 200 -18.52 15.86 -9.48
N THR A 201 -18.89 14.72 -8.91
CA THR A 201 -18.45 13.41 -9.37
C THR A 201 -19.59 12.73 -10.10
N ILE A 202 -19.39 12.43 -11.39
CA ILE A 202 -20.37 11.76 -12.23
C ILE A 202 -19.99 10.28 -12.33
N LEU A 203 -20.88 9.42 -11.87
CA LEU A 203 -20.66 7.99 -11.75
C LEU A 203 -21.45 7.25 -12.82
N CYS A 204 -20.72 6.65 -13.76
CA CYS A 204 -21.27 5.95 -14.91
C CYS A 204 -21.13 4.43 -14.72
N ASP A 205 -22.17 3.67 -15.06
CA ASP A 205 -22.14 2.20 -14.91
C ASP A 205 -21.26 1.53 -15.98
N ASN A 206 -21.15 2.14 -17.17
CA ASN A 206 -20.43 1.58 -18.32
C ASN A 206 -19.94 2.70 -19.25
N ALA A 207 -19.14 2.31 -20.25
CA ALA A 207 -18.54 3.22 -21.23
C ALA A 207 -19.59 4.00 -22.03
N THR A 208 -20.73 3.40 -22.38
CA THR A 208 -21.82 4.09 -23.09
C THR A 208 -22.41 5.24 -22.27
N LYS A 209 -22.67 5.00 -20.96
CA LYS A 209 -23.14 6.05 -20.05
C LYS A 209 -22.09 7.14 -19.85
N LEU A 210 -20.81 6.78 -19.80
CA LEU A 210 -19.71 7.75 -19.73
C LEU A 210 -19.69 8.65 -20.97
N GLN A 211 -19.72 8.08 -22.18
CA GLN A 211 -19.79 8.83 -23.42
C GLN A 211 -21.04 9.73 -23.47
N THR A 212 -22.19 9.21 -23.02
CA THR A 212 -23.43 10.00 -22.91
C THR A 212 -23.26 11.17 -21.95
N ALA A 213 -22.67 10.96 -20.77
CA ALA A 213 -22.43 12.01 -19.79
C ALA A 213 -21.55 13.12 -20.37
N VAL A 214 -20.45 12.75 -21.03
CA VAL A 214 -19.54 13.68 -21.71
C VAL A 214 -20.26 14.44 -22.81
N ALA A 215 -21.07 13.77 -23.63
CA ALA A 215 -21.83 14.41 -24.71
C ALA A 215 -22.88 15.41 -24.18
N VAL A 216 -23.52 15.12 -23.04
CA VAL A 216 -24.44 16.04 -22.37
C VAL A 216 -23.69 17.26 -21.81
N MET A 217 -22.58 17.04 -21.10
CA MET A 217 -21.74 18.12 -20.58
C MET A 217 -21.15 18.99 -21.69
N LYS A 218 -20.78 18.42 -22.84
CA LYS A 218 -20.28 19.18 -23.99
C LYS A 218 -21.34 20.09 -24.63
N LYS A 219 -22.62 19.86 -24.35
CA LYS A 219 -23.74 20.73 -24.76
C LYS A 219 -24.09 21.76 -23.67
N ALA A 220 -23.12 22.16 -22.86
CA ALA A 220 -23.26 23.08 -21.73
C ALA A 220 -23.98 24.39 -22.10
N GLU A 221 -23.78 24.89 -23.31
CA GLU A 221 -24.41 26.12 -23.81
C GLU A 221 -25.95 26.09 -23.72
N LYS A 222 -26.56 24.90 -23.87
CA LYS A 222 -28.02 24.71 -23.71
C LYS A 222 -28.51 25.05 -22.30
N PHE A 223 -27.60 25.06 -21.33
CA PHE A 223 -27.86 25.35 -19.93
C PHE A 223 -27.28 26.72 -19.51
N ASN A 224 -26.85 27.56 -20.47
CA ASN A 224 -26.16 28.83 -20.23
C ASN A 224 -24.81 28.65 -19.49
N LEU A 225 -24.11 27.56 -19.78
CA LEU A 225 -22.78 27.24 -19.26
C LEU A 225 -21.78 27.19 -20.42
N ILE A 226 -20.50 27.48 -20.14
CA ILE A 226 -19.44 27.41 -21.15
C ILE A 226 -18.49 26.27 -20.77
N VAL A 227 -18.20 25.38 -21.71
CA VAL A 227 -17.15 24.37 -21.53
C VAL A 227 -15.81 25.05 -21.74
N SER A 228 -14.98 25.14 -20.72
CA SER A 228 -13.71 25.90 -20.79
C SER A 228 -12.47 25.04 -20.69
N GLU A 229 -12.59 23.81 -20.18
CA GLU A 229 -11.53 22.82 -20.25
C GLU A 229 -12.13 21.43 -20.45
N ASP A 230 -11.53 20.67 -21.37
CA ASP A 230 -11.88 19.29 -21.65
C ASP A 230 -10.63 18.39 -21.59
N LYS A 231 -10.60 17.42 -20.66
CA LYS A 231 -9.49 16.49 -20.46
C LYS A 231 -9.96 15.07 -20.21
N ASP A 232 -9.72 14.20 -21.17
CA ASP A 232 -9.93 12.75 -21.06
C ASP A 232 -8.67 12.05 -20.52
N PHE A 233 -8.78 11.18 -19.51
CA PHE A 233 -7.71 10.33 -18.97
C PHE A 233 -8.10 8.84 -18.91
N PHE A 234 -8.98 8.38 -19.78
CA PHE A 234 -9.33 6.95 -19.85
C PHE A 234 -8.27 6.11 -20.57
N GLU A 235 -7.77 6.61 -21.70
CA GLU A 235 -6.76 5.92 -22.52
C GLU A 235 -5.33 6.41 -22.25
N ARG A 236 -5.16 7.44 -21.42
CA ARG A 236 -3.87 7.98 -21.00
C ARG A 236 -3.79 8.10 -19.48
N GLN A 237 -2.65 7.74 -18.90
CA GLN A 237 -2.45 7.82 -17.46
C GLN A 237 -2.42 9.29 -17.01
N SER A 238 -3.31 9.62 -16.07
CA SER A 238 -3.18 10.86 -15.29
C SER A 238 -1.99 10.76 -14.34
N LYS A 239 -1.57 11.87 -13.72
CA LYS A 239 -0.47 11.86 -12.74
C LYS A 239 -0.68 10.88 -11.58
N THR A 240 -1.93 10.64 -11.20
CA THR A 240 -2.30 9.69 -10.14
C THR A 240 -2.83 8.37 -10.70
N HIS A 241 -2.74 8.16 -12.01
CA HIS A 241 -3.21 6.96 -12.71
C HIS A 241 -4.72 6.69 -12.58
N HIS A 242 -5.49 7.64 -12.04
CA HIS A 242 -6.95 7.54 -12.09
C HIS A 242 -7.48 7.71 -13.52
N ARG A 243 -8.48 6.91 -13.87
CA ARG A 243 -9.24 7.02 -15.12
C ARG A 243 -10.50 7.85 -14.94
N PHE A 244 -10.53 9.01 -15.57
CA PHE A 244 -11.66 9.93 -15.51
C PHE A 244 -11.65 10.89 -16.70
N HIS A 245 -12.80 11.48 -16.95
CA HIS A 245 -12.99 12.57 -17.90
C HIS A 245 -13.31 13.83 -17.10
N ASN A 246 -12.43 14.82 -17.16
CA ASN A 246 -12.59 16.07 -16.41
C ASN A 246 -13.02 17.20 -17.33
N ILE A 247 -14.14 17.83 -17.00
CA ILE A 247 -14.66 18.99 -17.71
C ILE A 247 -14.80 20.14 -16.74
N LYS A 248 -14.24 21.31 -17.08
CA LYS A 248 -14.48 22.54 -16.32
C LYS A 248 -15.47 23.41 -17.05
N LEU A 249 -16.53 23.76 -16.32
CA LEU A 249 -17.63 24.58 -16.80
C LEU A 249 -17.52 25.96 -16.18
N PHE A 250 -17.47 26.99 -17.00
CA PHE A 250 -17.64 28.36 -16.53
C PHE A 250 -19.14 28.66 -16.36
N VAL A 251 -19.48 29.28 -15.23
CA VAL A 251 -20.85 29.67 -14.86
C VAL A 251 -20.94 31.19 -14.96
N PRO A 252 -21.38 31.77 -16.10
CA PRO A 252 -21.26 33.21 -16.35
C PRO A 252 -21.94 34.09 -15.29
N LYS A 253 -23.09 33.67 -14.76
CA LYS A 253 -23.84 34.44 -13.74
C LYS A 253 -23.10 34.59 -12.41
N HIS A 254 -22.23 33.64 -12.08
CA HIS A 254 -21.50 33.61 -10.82
C HIS A 254 -20.02 33.94 -10.99
N ASP A 255 -19.56 34.07 -12.24
CA ASP A 255 -18.18 34.38 -12.61
C ASP A 255 -17.17 33.42 -11.96
N VAL A 256 -17.45 32.12 -12.06
CA VAL A 256 -16.67 31.05 -11.41
C VAL A 256 -16.68 29.78 -12.26
N TYR A 257 -15.63 28.98 -12.14
CA TYR A 257 -15.52 27.67 -12.77
C TYR A 257 -15.90 26.54 -11.80
N VAL A 258 -16.68 25.60 -12.30
CA VAL A 258 -17.09 24.36 -11.63
C VAL A 258 -16.47 23.16 -12.34
N GLU A 259 -15.96 22.20 -11.56
CA GLU A 259 -15.37 20.96 -12.07
C GLU A 259 -16.41 19.82 -12.11
N MET A 260 -16.56 19.17 -13.26
CA MET A 260 -17.35 17.95 -13.41
C MET A 260 -16.44 16.81 -13.86
N GLN A 261 -16.25 15.83 -12.96
CA GLN A 261 -15.41 14.68 -13.23
C GLN A 261 -16.26 13.42 -13.43
N ALA A 262 -16.28 12.88 -14.64
CA ALA A 262 -16.94 11.63 -14.95
C ALA A 262 -15.98 10.43 -14.84
N THR A 263 -16.41 9.38 -14.17
CA THR A 263 -15.67 8.11 -14.06
C THR A 263 -16.62 6.91 -14.09
N LEU A 264 -16.07 5.71 -14.26
CA LEU A 264 -16.84 4.48 -14.12
C LEU A 264 -16.99 4.12 -12.64
N LYS A 265 -18.15 3.60 -12.23
CA LYS A 265 -18.41 3.20 -10.83
C LYS A 265 -17.37 2.22 -10.30
N LYS A 266 -16.95 1.26 -11.13
CA LYS A 266 -15.88 0.29 -10.79
C LYS A 266 -14.50 0.90 -10.51
N PHE A 267 -14.27 2.16 -10.89
CA PHE A 267 -13.03 2.90 -10.65
C PHE A 267 -13.17 3.97 -9.55
N ALA A 268 -14.40 4.27 -9.14
CA ALA A 268 -14.66 5.32 -8.17
C ALA A 268 -14.18 4.89 -6.78
N THR A 269 -13.63 5.83 -6.01
CA THR A 269 -13.22 5.65 -4.61
C THR A 269 -14.12 6.46 -3.66
N LEU A 270 -15.31 6.83 -4.11
CA LEU A 270 -16.25 7.61 -3.33
C LEU A 270 -17.06 6.71 -2.39
N GLU A 271 -16.92 6.94 -1.09
CA GLU A 271 -17.63 6.18 -0.04
C GLU A 271 -19.15 6.20 -0.28
N GLY A 272 -19.80 5.04 -0.12
CA GLY A 272 -21.21 4.84 -0.42
C GLY A 272 -21.55 4.53 -1.88
N TYR A 273 -20.61 4.74 -2.82
CA TYR A 273 -20.85 4.52 -4.26
C TYR A 273 -19.81 3.63 -4.95
N THR A 274 -18.83 3.14 -4.21
CA THR A 274 -17.69 2.38 -4.71
C THR A 274 -17.80 0.90 -4.39
N GLU A 275 -17.32 0.06 -5.31
CA GLU A 275 -17.13 -1.37 -5.08
C GLU A 275 -15.75 -1.70 -4.48
N ILE A 276 -14.84 -0.72 -4.44
CA ILE A 276 -13.48 -0.84 -3.91
C ILE A 276 -13.53 -0.85 -2.39
N GLU A 277 -12.93 -1.87 -1.79
CA GLU A 277 -12.80 -1.96 -0.34
C GLU A 277 -11.78 -0.94 0.17
N ASN A 278 -12.03 -0.39 1.37
CA ASN A 278 -11.22 0.70 1.95
C ASN A 278 -10.97 1.87 0.96
N PRO A 279 -12.05 2.50 0.46
CA PRO A 279 -11.96 3.43 -0.66
C PRO A 279 -11.18 4.72 -0.34
N LYS A 280 -11.02 5.07 0.94
CA LYS A 280 -10.23 6.23 1.38
C LYS A 280 -8.72 5.98 1.36
N LEU A 281 -8.26 4.72 1.29
CA LEU A 281 -6.85 4.35 1.42
C LEU A 281 -5.93 5.11 0.45
N SER A 282 -6.15 4.97 -0.86
CA SER A 282 -5.33 5.61 -1.90
C SER A 282 -5.30 7.13 -1.73
N HIS A 283 -6.47 7.71 -1.47
CA HIS A 283 -6.60 9.14 -1.27
C HIS A 283 -5.83 9.62 -0.02
N LEU A 284 -5.98 8.97 1.14
CA LEU A 284 -5.26 9.34 2.37
C LEU A 284 -3.74 9.16 2.21
N PHE A 285 -3.32 8.09 1.52
CA PHE A 285 -1.92 7.84 1.25
C PHE A 285 -1.31 8.94 0.37
N TYR A 286 -2.02 9.35 -0.69
CA TYR A 286 -1.63 10.50 -1.51
C TYR A 286 -1.46 11.78 -0.70
N GLU A 287 -2.32 12.04 0.29
CA GLU A 287 -2.22 13.24 1.11
C GLU A 287 -0.97 13.29 1.97
N HIS A 288 -0.58 12.15 2.54
CA HIS A 288 0.68 12.02 3.26
C HIS A 288 1.89 12.27 2.35
N ILE A 289 1.88 11.72 1.13
CA ILE A 289 2.99 11.85 0.18
C ILE A 289 3.10 13.28 -0.38
N ARG A 290 1.97 13.89 -0.75
CA ARG A 290 1.90 15.22 -1.36
C ARG A 290 2.46 16.31 -0.45
N ALA A 291 2.18 16.25 0.84
CA ALA A 291 2.68 17.23 1.81
C ALA A 291 4.17 17.04 2.16
N TRP A 292 4.77 15.92 1.77
CA TRP A 292 6.13 15.55 2.16
C TRP A 292 7.18 16.28 1.32
N LYS A 293 7.98 17.12 2.00
CA LYS A 293 9.23 17.69 1.47
C LYS A 293 10.43 16.93 2.07
N PRO A 294 11.11 16.07 1.30
CA PRO A 294 12.22 15.28 1.81
C PRO A 294 13.40 16.16 2.20
N LYS A 295 14.07 15.83 3.30
CA LYS A 295 15.21 16.59 3.85
C LYS A 295 16.58 16.00 3.49
N ASN A 296 16.61 14.73 3.13
CA ASN A 296 17.83 13.98 2.83
C ASN A 296 17.53 12.89 1.77
N ALA A 297 18.58 12.20 1.30
CA ALA A 297 18.46 11.17 0.28
C ALA A 297 17.56 9.99 0.72
N GLU A 298 17.63 9.58 1.99
CA GLU A 298 16.79 8.49 2.52
C GLU A 298 15.29 8.84 2.48
N GLU A 299 14.92 10.08 2.81
CA GLU A 299 13.54 10.56 2.68
C GLU A 299 13.10 10.68 1.22
N GLU A 300 14.00 11.06 0.30
CA GLU A 300 13.71 11.11 -1.13
C GLU A 300 13.40 9.71 -1.68
N ASP A 301 14.23 8.72 -1.36
CA ASP A 301 14.06 7.32 -1.77
C ASP A 301 12.74 6.76 -1.24
N LEU A 302 12.40 7.03 0.02
CA LEU A 302 11.16 6.56 0.61
C LEU A 302 9.93 7.27 0.04
N LYS A 303 10.04 8.57 -0.25
CA LYS A 303 8.96 9.30 -0.93
C LYS A 303 8.74 8.74 -2.33
N GLN A 304 9.81 8.48 -3.09
CA GLN A 304 9.71 7.85 -4.40
C GLN A 304 9.06 6.47 -4.31
N ALA A 305 9.49 5.62 -3.37
CA ALA A 305 8.86 4.32 -3.14
C ALA A 305 7.38 4.44 -2.76
N SER A 306 7.00 5.49 -2.02
CA SER A 306 5.61 5.78 -1.68
C SER A 306 4.80 6.17 -2.92
N ASP A 307 5.32 7.05 -3.77
CA ASP A 307 4.71 7.46 -5.04
C ASP A 307 4.51 6.25 -5.97
N GLU A 308 5.53 5.38 -6.11
CA GLU A 308 5.44 4.14 -6.88
C GLU A 308 4.39 3.17 -6.31
N THR A 309 4.31 3.06 -4.98
CA THR A 309 3.33 2.20 -4.30
C THR A 309 1.91 2.72 -4.51
N LEU A 310 1.70 4.04 -4.38
CA LEU A 310 0.43 4.67 -4.68
C LEU A 310 0.00 4.45 -6.14
N THR A 311 0.95 4.59 -7.07
CA THR A 311 0.72 4.30 -8.49
C THR A 311 0.25 2.87 -8.69
N LYS A 312 0.92 1.88 -8.11
CA LYS A 312 0.52 0.46 -8.19
C LYS A 312 -0.88 0.23 -7.60
N ILE A 313 -1.22 0.89 -6.50
CA ILE A 313 -2.57 0.81 -5.91
C ILE A 313 -3.61 1.35 -6.90
N ASN A 314 -3.35 2.50 -7.51
CA ASN A 314 -4.27 3.11 -8.48
C ASN A 314 -4.37 2.31 -9.78
N ASP A 315 -3.29 1.65 -10.20
CA ASP A 315 -3.28 0.73 -11.34
C ASP A 315 -4.20 -0.47 -11.13
N ILE A 316 -4.33 -0.97 -9.90
CA ILE A 316 -5.31 -2.01 -9.56
C ILE A 316 -6.73 -1.45 -9.54
N ILE A 317 -6.93 -0.29 -8.89
CA ILE A 317 -8.26 0.34 -8.77
C ILE A 317 -8.83 0.60 -10.17
N CYS A 318 -8.03 1.22 -11.03
CA CYS A 318 -8.42 1.68 -12.36
C CYS A 318 -8.12 0.67 -13.49
N GLU A 319 -7.73 -0.56 -13.16
CA GLU A 319 -7.51 -1.66 -14.12
C GLU A 319 -6.50 -1.28 -15.23
N TRP A 320 -5.40 -0.62 -14.83
CA TRP A 320 -4.17 -0.57 -15.63
C TRP A 320 -3.37 -1.87 -15.51
N THR A 321 -3.50 -2.57 -14.38
CA THR A 321 -3.04 -3.96 -14.22
C THR A 321 -4.12 -4.90 -14.73
N ASP A 322 -3.72 -5.92 -15.49
CA ASP A 322 -4.64 -6.93 -16.02
C ASP A 322 -5.18 -7.86 -14.91
N ASP A 323 -6.32 -8.50 -15.17
CA ASP A 323 -6.99 -9.36 -14.17
C ASP A 323 -6.09 -10.49 -13.68
N LYS A 324 -5.21 -11.03 -14.55
CA LYS A 324 -4.24 -12.07 -14.19
C LYS A 324 -3.20 -11.54 -13.20
N GLY A 325 -2.67 -10.34 -13.41
CA GLY A 325 -1.74 -9.68 -12.50
C GLY A 325 -2.38 -9.40 -11.15
N ILE A 326 -3.62 -8.89 -11.13
CA ILE A 326 -4.37 -8.63 -9.91
C ILE A 326 -4.62 -9.95 -9.16
N GLN A 327 -5.05 -11.01 -9.84
CA GLN A 327 -5.29 -12.32 -9.22
C GLN A 327 -4.01 -12.92 -8.62
N LYS A 328 -2.87 -12.81 -9.31
CA LYS A 328 -1.57 -13.28 -8.81
C LYS A 328 -1.17 -12.57 -7.52
N LEU A 329 -1.44 -11.27 -7.40
CA LEU A 329 -1.24 -10.51 -6.17
C LEU A 329 -2.19 -10.97 -5.07
N ALA A 330 -3.48 -11.09 -5.38
CA ALA A 330 -4.50 -11.50 -4.42
C ALA A 330 -4.27 -12.91 -3.86
N ASN A 331 -3.75 -13.85 -4.67
CA ASN A 331 -3.44 -15.22 -4.22
C ASN A 331 -2.33 -15.29 -3.17
N ARG A 332 -1.49 -14.26 -3.06
CA ARG A 332 -0.42 -14.18 -2.05
C ARG A 332 -0.90 -13.61 -0.72
N TYR A 333 -2.12 -13.04 -0.69
CA TYR A 333 -2.69 -12.46 0.51
C TYR A 333 -2.93 -13.54 1.58
N LYS A 334 -2.47 -13.23 2.79
CA LYS A 334 -2.83 -13.91 4.03
C LYS A 334 -3.39 -12.87 5.00
N SER A 335 -4.37 -13.24 5.82
CA SER A 335 -4.95 -12.28 6.76
C SER A 335 -3.90 -11.78 7.75
N HIS A 336 -3.99 -10.52 8.16
CA HIS A 336 -3.11 -9.96 9.19
C HIS A 336 -3.22 -10.72 10.52
N LEU A 337 -4.37 -11.36 10.79
CA LEU A 337 -4.60 -12.24 11.94
C LEU A 337 -3.79 -13.54 11.82
N ASP A 338 -3.60 -14.04 10.59
CA ASP A 338 -2.89 -15.30 10.34
C ASP A 338 -1.37 -15.09 10.37
N ILE A 339 -0.89 -13.95 9.86
CA ILE A 339 0.56 -13.65 9.80
C ILE A 339 1.08 -12.88 11.01
N GLY A 340 0.22 -12.17 11.73
CA GLY A 340 0.58 -11.36 12.90
C GLY A 340 1.54 -10.22 12.54
N ILE A 341 1.03 -9.15 11.93
CA ILE A 341 1.86 -7.97 11.59
C ILE A 341 2.54 -7.42 12.86
N LEU A 342 3.86 -7.27 12.81
CA LEU A 342 4.66 -6.74 13.92
C LEU A 342 4.75 -5.23 13.80
N LYS A 343 4.60 -4.52 14.92
CA LYS A 343 4.72 -3.05 14.98
C LYS A 343 6.15 -2.60 14.61
N PRO A 344 6.34 -1.55 13.80
CA PRO A 344 7.66 -1.04 13.48
C PRO A 344 8.37 -0.54 14.74
N PRO A 345 9.67 -0.87 14.93
CA PRO A 345 10.43 -0.42 16.10
C PRO A 345 10.47 1.11 16.27
N GLN A 346 10.47 1.84 15.15
CA GLN A 346 10.49 3.31 15.14
C GLN A 346 9.21 3.97 15.68
N LEU A 347 8.10 3.21 15.84
CA LEU A 347 6.83 3.69 16.40
C LEU A 347 6.74 3.50 17.93
N SER A 348 7.86 3.26 18.61
CA SER A 348 7.97 3.28 20.08
C SER A 348 7.95 4.69 20.68
N LYS A 349 7.96 5.73 19.84
CA LYS A 349 7.98 7.15 20.21
C LYS A 349 6.60 7.69 20.61
N ASN A 350 6.59 8.82 21.32
CA ASN A 350 5.36 9.52 21.72
C ASN A 350 4.58 10.09 20.52
N GLU A 351 3.27 10.23 20.67
CA GLU A 351 2.36 10.69 19.61
C GLU A 351 2.74 12.06 19.02
N LEU A 352 3.22 12.99 19.86
CA LEU A 352 3.74 14.30 19.42
C LEU A 352 4.96 14.19 18.50
N GLU A 353 5.86 13.23 18.77
CA GLU A 353 7.06 13.03 17.93
C GLU A 353 6.68 12.40 16.59
N ILE A 354 5.73 11.46 16.61
CA ILE A 354 5.20 10.86 15.39
C ILE A 354 4.52 11.95 14.54
N ASN A 355 3.72 12.81 15.17
CA ASN A 355 3.03 13.89 14.47
C ASN A 355 3.95 14.97 13.88
N ASN A 356 5.20 15.07 14.32
CA ASN A 356 6.18 16.02 13.80
C ASN A 356 7.14 15.41 12.76
N ASN A 357 7.08 14.10 12.53
CA ASN A 357 7.97 13.40 11.61
C ASN A 357 7.18 12.63 10.54
N VAL A 358 7.36 13.01 9.27
CA VAL A 358 6.60 12.42 8.14
C VAL A 358 6.90 10.93 7.96
N LEU A 359 8.14 10.48 8.21
CA LEU A 359 8.51 9.06 8.17
C LEU A 359 7.71 8.24 9.18
N LEU A 360 7.58 8.76 10.40
CA LEU A 360 6.84 8.10 11.47
C LEU A 360 5.33 8.12 11.19
N LYS A 361 4.78 9.23 10.67
CA LYS A 361 3.38 9.28 10.21
C LYS A 361 3.13 8.23 9.13
N MET A 362 4.03 8.10 8.17
CA MET A 362 3.90 7.15 7.09
C MET A 362 3.94 5.71 7.62
N ALA A 363 4.91 5.40 8.48
CA ALA A 363 5.01 4.10 9.12
C ALA A 363 3.76 3.76 9.94
N GLN A 364 3.24 4.72 10.71
CA GLN A 364 2.01 4.56 11.49
C GLN A 364 0.80 4.34 10.58
N PHE A 365 0.63 5.19 9.57
CA PHE A 365 -0.47 5.08 8.61
C PHE A 365 -0.49 3.70 7.98
N VAL A 366 0.63 3.25 7.40
CA VAL A 366 0.70 1.95 6.73
C VAL A 366 0.47 0.79 7.70
N TYR A 367 1.09 0.82 8.89
CA TYR A 367 0.87 -0.20 9.91
C TYR A 367 -0.61 -0.30 10.31
N GLU A 368 -1.26 0.83 10.57
CA GLU A 368 -2.68 0.86 10.95
C GLU A 368 -3.58 0.35 9.83
N GLN A 369 -3.29 0.71 8.57
CA GLN A 369 -4.04 0.19 7.43
C GLN A 369 -3.91 -1.33 7.32
N LEU A 370 -2.70 -1.89 7.48
CA LEU A 370 -2.49 -3.34 7.47
C LEU A 370 -3.19 -4.07 8.62
N CYS A 371 -3.29 -3.43 9.80
CA CYS A 371 -3.95 -4.03 10.95
C CYS A 371 -5.48 -3.94 10.89
N LYS A 372 -6.03 -2.89 10.27
CA LYS A 372 -7.49 -2.64 10.25
C LYS A 372 -8.16 -3.14 8.98
N PHE A 373 -7.42 -3.23 7.88
CA PHE A 373 -7.99 -3.59 6.58
C PHE A 373 -7.99 -5.12 6.36
N THR A 374 -9.17 -5.73 6.43
CA THR A 374 -9.40 -7.15 6.13
C THR A 374 -10.17 -7.30 4.82
N PRO A 375 -9.49 -7.24 3.66
CA PRO A 375 -10.17 -7.33 2.37
C PRO A 375 -10.70 -8.74 2.09
N GLU A 376 -11.91 -8.80 1.54
CA GLU A 376 -12.53 -10.03 1.05
C GLU A 376 -12.40 -10.15 -0.47
N LYS A 377 -12.49 -9.03 -1.19
CA LYS A 377 -12.50 -8.98 -2.66
C LYS A 377 -11.08 -9.05 -3.23
N ILE A 378 -11.00 -9.49 -4.48
CA ILE A 378 -9.73 -9.70 -5.21
C ILE A 378 -8.89 -8.41 -5.26
N LYS A 379 -9.49 -7.26 -5.65
CA LYS A 379 -8.78 -5.97 -5.69
C LYS A 379 -8.29 -5.54 -4.30
N GLY A 380 -9.12 -5.69 -3.26
CA GLY A 380 -8.75 -5.34 -1.89
C GLY A 380 -7.55 -6.16 -1.40
N LYS A 381 -7.57 -7.48 -1.63
CA LYS A 381 -6.46 -8.40 -1.29
C LYS A 381 -5.17 -8.02 -2.01
N ALA A 382 -5.26 -7.69 -3.30
CA ALA A 382 -4.10 -7.27 -4.08
C ALA A 382 -3.52 -5.93 -3.60
N ILE A 383 -4.38 -4.95 -3.27
CA ILE A 383 -3.98 -3.65 -2.70
C ILE A 383 -3.31 -3.85 -1.33
N HIS A 384 -3.88 -4.69 -0.47
CA HIS A 384 -3.28 -5.02 0.82
C HIS A 384 -1.89 -5.67 0.64
N MET A 385 -1.74 -6.57 -0.34
CA MET A 385 -0.44 -7.20 -0.61
C MET A 385 0.61 -6.18 -1.06
N ILE A 386 0.26 -5.24 -1.94
CA ILE A 386 1.17 -4.14 -2.33
C ILE A 386 1.59 -3.32 -1.11
N LEU A 387 0.63 -2.98 -0.24
CA LEU A 387 0.89 -2.22 0.96
C LEU A 387 1.79 -2.99 1.95
N TYR A 388 1.60 -4.30 2.06
CA TYR A 388 2.43 -5.19 2.88
C TYR A 388 3.86 -5.31 2.34
N GLU A 389 4.04 -5.45 1.03
CA GLU A 389 5.37 -5.45 0.40
C GLU A 389 6.10 -4.12 0.63
N TYR A 390 5.39 -3.00 0.48
CA TYR A 390 5.94 -1.68 0.80
C TYR A 390 6.36 -1.59 2.28
N TYR A 391 5.49 -2.03 3.18
CA TYR A 391 5.75 -2.05 4.62
C TYR A 391 6.99 -2.87 4.98
N LYS A 392 7.07 -4.12 4.48
CA LYS A 392 8.19 -5.02 4.74
C LYS A 392 9.51 -4.42 4.25
N ARG A 393 9.53 -3.93 3.01
CA ARG A 393 10.77 -3.47 2.36
C ARG A 393 11.25 -2.11 2.85
N TYR A 394 10.34 -1.16 3.03
CA TYR A 394 10.71 0.25 3.20
C TYR A 394 10.41 0.80 4.60
N ILE A 395 9.45 0.24 5.33
CA ILE A 395 9.12 0.69 6.69
C ILE A 395 9.88 -0.13 7.74
N ILE A 396 9.89 -1.46 7.58
CA ILE A 396 10.58 -2.39 8.48
C ILE A 396 12.04 -2.59 8.08
N GLY A 397 12.28 -2.74 6.77
CA GLY A 397 13.60 -3.00 6.19
C GLY A 397 14.00 -4.48 6.25
N ASP A 398 15.03 -4.85 5.49
CA ASP A 398 15.43 -6.24 5.30
C ASP A 398 16.00 -6.92 6.55
N LYS A 399 16.35 -6.15 7.59
CA LYS A 399 16.98 -6.65 8.82
C LYS A 399 15.99 -7.14 9.88
N ASN A 400 14.71 -6.80 9.73
CA ASN A 400 13.70 -6.98 10.77
C ASN A 400 12.51 -7.79 10.23
N PRO A 401 11.93 -8.70 11.02
CA PRO A 401 10.71 -9.39 10.61
C PRO A 401 9.53 -8.40 10.59
N ALA A 402 8.77 -8.40 9.49
CA ALA A 402 7.57 -7.57 9.37
C ALA A 402 6.32 -8.23 9.98
N SER A 403 6.38 -9.53 10.23
CA SER A 403 5.29 -10.34 10.77
C SER A 403 5.80 -11.48 11.66
N CYS A 404 4.92 -12.07 12.48
CA CYS A 404 5.22 -13.28 13.25
C CYS A 404 5.60 -14.44 12.34
N ALA A 405 4.99 -14.53 11.15
CA ALA A 405 5.35 -15.52 10.14
C ALA A 405 6.78 -15.33 9.61
N ASP A 406 7.20 -14.08 9.33
CA ASP A 406 8.59 -13.79 8.94
C ASP A 406 9.57 -14.14 10.09
N PHE A 407 9.20 -13.84 11.33
CA PHE A 407 9.99 -14.18 12.51
C PHE A 407 10.15 -15.70 12.69
N ALA A 408 9.07 -16.47 12.50
CA ALA A 408 9.11 -17.92 12.54
C ALA A 408 10.04 -18.50 11.46
N LEU A 409 9.98 -17.98 10.24
CA LEU A 409 10.85 -18.39 9.14
C LEU A 409 12.34 -18.16 9.47
N LEU A 410 12.69 -17.00 10.04
CA LEU A 410 14.07 -16.71 10.45
C LEU A 410 14.58 -17.72 11.50
N LEU A 411 13.74 -18.10 12.46
CA LEU A 411 14.11 -19.10 13.46
C LEU A 411 14.23 -20.51 12.88
N GLN A 412 13.39 -20.86 11.90
CA GLN A 412 13.50 -22.14 11.18
C GLN A 412 14.79 -22.22 10.36
N GLU A 413 15.15 -21.15 9.66
CA GLU A 413 16.41 -21.04 8.92
C GLU A 413 17.62 -21.13 9.86
N SER A 414 17.57 -20.42 10.99
CA SER A 414 18.61 -20.49 12.02
C SER A 414 18.74 -21.90 12.61
N ARG A 415 17.62 -22.59 12.90
CA ARG A 415 17.66 -24.00 13.35
C ARG A 415 18.35 -24.87 12.31
N LYS A 416 18.02 -24.70 11.03
CA LYS A 416 18.63 -25.48 9.94
C LYS A 416 20.15 -25.30 9.91
N GLN A 417 20.63 -24.06 10.02
CA GLN A 417 22.06 -23.75 10.10
C GLN A 417 22.72 -24.40 11.33
N GLU A 418 22.10 -24.32 12.51
CA GLU A 418 22.63 -24.98 13.72
C GLU A 418 22.76 -26.50 13.57
N MET A 419 21.84 -27.15 12.84
CA MET A 419 21.91 -28.59 12.56
C MET A 419 22.97 -28.94 11.52
N GLU A 420 23.20 -28.07 10.55
CA GLU A 420 24.29 -28.21 9.56
C GLU A 420 25.68 -28.05 10.21
N GLU A 421 25.80 -27.16 11.20
CA GLU A 421 27.04 -26.93 11.95
C GLU A 421 27.33 -28.03 12.99
N ASP A 422 26.30 -28.57 13.65
CA ASP A 422 26.41 -29.60 14.69
C ASP A 422 26.13 -31.00 14.14
N VAL A 423 27.03 -31.49 13.29
CA VAL A 423 26.91 -32.79 12.60
C VAL A 423 26.71 -33.95 13.59
N ALA A 424 27.32 -33.88 14.78
CA ALA A 424 27.19 -34.90 15.80
C ALA A 424 25.75 -34.99 16.35
N ILE A 425 25.11 -33.86 16.64
CA ILE A 425 23.70 -33.83 17.03
C ILE A 425 22.81 -34.28 15.87
N SER A 426 23.08 -33.85 14.64
CA SER A 426 22.28 -34.25 13.46
C SER A 426 22.28 -35.78 13.28
N GLN A 427 23.46 -36.41 13.33
CA GLN A 427 23.58 -37.88 13.24
C GLN A 427 22.94 -38.58 14.44
N ALA A 428 23.07 -38.01 15.63
CA ALA A 428 22.44 -38.57 16.83
C ALA A 428 20.90 -38.52 16.79
N LEU A 429 20.31 -37.55 16.08
CA LEU A 429 18.86 -37.46 15.88
C LEU A 429 18.33 -38.54 14.93
N GLU A 430 19.09 -38.93 13.91
CA GLU A 430 18.71 -40.01 12.98
C GLU A 430 18.54 -41.35 13.72
N THR A 431 19.40 -41.59 14.71
CA THR A 431 19.38 -42.79 15.55
C THR A 431 18.60 -42.60 16.85
N TYR A 432 17.81 -41.52 16.98
CA TYR A 432 17.09 -41.19 18.21
C TYR A 432 16.17 -42.32 18.67
N ILE A 433 16.20 -42.59 19.98
CA ILE A 433 15.35 -43.56 20.66
C ILE A 433 14.48 -42.83 21.68
N PRO A 434 13.14 -43.02 21.66
CA PRO A 434 12.24 -42.42 22.64
C PRO A 434 12.70 -42.70 24.07
N LEU A 435 12.75 -41.65 24.90
CA LEU A 435 13.18 -41.77 26.30
C LEU A 435 11.99 -42.14 27.19
N GLN A 436 12.25 -42.97 28.20
CA GLN A 436 11.30 -43.23 29.27
C GLN A 436 11.62 -42.32 30.46
N ALA A 437 10.60 -41.96 31.23
CA ALA A 437 10.75 -41.10 32.39
C ALA A 437 9.81 -41.51 33.54
N ASN A 438 10.06 -40.91 34.70
CA ASN A 438 9.27 -41.11 35.90
C ASN A 438 9.12 -39.79 36.70
N LYS A 439 8.18 -39.75 37.65
CA LYS A 439 7.94 -38.61 38.56
C LYS A 439 8.91 -38.58 39.76
N TYR A 440 9.71 -39.62 39.95
CA TYR A 440 10.70 -39.72 41.02
C TYR A 440 12.07 -40.15 40.48
N PRO A 441 13.18 -39.80 41.17
CA PRO A 441 14.53 -40.14 40.72
C PRO A 441 14.80 -41.64 40.82
N HIS A 442 15.57 -42.17 39.86
CA HIS A 442 16.05 -43.55 39.87
C HIS A 442 17.15 -43.75 40.93
N VAL A 443 17.03 -44.78 41.76
CA VAL A 443 18.04 -45.21 42.73
C VAL A 443 18.72 -46.48 42.21
N ASP A 444 20.06 -46.45 42.09
CA ASP A 444 20.82 -47.61 41.59
C ASP A 444 20.72 -48.78 42.58
N GLY A 445 20.18 -49.92 42.14
CA GLY A 445 20.04 -51.14 42.95
C GLY A 445 18.62 -51.74 43.02
N GLU A 446 17.60 -51.05 42.50
CA GLU A 446 16.23 -51.60 42.39
C GLU A 446 16.00 -52.28 41.04
N GLU A 447 16.07 -53.62 41.01
CA GLU A 447 15.59 -54.45 39.88
C GLU A 447 14.05 -54.55 39.91
N ASN A 448 13.36 -53.41 39.84
CA ASN A 448 11.90 -53.41 39.80
C ASN A 448 11.44 -53.58 38.34
N GLU A 449 11.20 -54.84 37.93
CA GLU A 449 10.65 -55.25 36.63
C GLU A 449 9.22 -54.72 36.33
N LYS A 450 8.62 -53.95 37.25
CA LYS A 450 7.31 -53.28 37.11
C LYS A 450 7.35 -51.83 37.58
N ASN A 451 8.20 -51.01 36.97
CA ASN A 451 8.12 -49.57 37.19
C ASN A 451 7.12 -48.96 36.20
N ASP A 452 6.14 -48.21 36.72
CA ASP A 452 5.20 -47.39 35.93
C ASP A 452 5.96 -46.21 35.30
N THR A 453 6.81 -46.48 34.32
CA THR A 453 7.47 -45.44 33.51
C THR A 453 6.51 -44.94 32.44
N PHE A 454 6.71 -43.70 32.00
CA PHE A 454 5.95 -43.12 30.91
C PHE A 454 6.87 -42.56 29.83
N ASP A 455 6.32 -42.39 28.63
CA ASP A 455 7.04 -41.78 27.52
C ASP A 455 7.35 -40.30 27.82
N CYS A 456 8.63 -39.95 27.77
CA CYS A 456 9.14 -38.63 28.10
C CYS A 456 8.63 -37.55 27.14
N HIS A 457 8.53 -37.88 25.84
CA HIS A 457 8.11 -36.95 24.81
C HIS A 457 6.62 -36.66 24.91
N GLN A 458 5.80 -37.70 25.02
CA GLN A 458 4.35 -37.57 25.21
C GLN A 458 4.03 -36.74 26.46
N HIS A 459 4.71 -37.00 27.58
CA HIS A 459 4.51 -36.23 28.81
C HIS A 459 4.91 -34.76 28.67
N ALA A 460 6.01 -34.47 27.97
CA ALA A 460 6.42 -33.09 27.67
C ALA A 460 5.38 -32.37 26.79
N ILE A 461 4.82 -33.05 25.78
CA ILE A 461 3.75 -32.50 24.94
C ILE A 461 2.48 -32.22 25.77
N GLU A 462 2.03 -33.16 26.61
CA GLU A 462 0.86 -32.98 27.48
C GLU A 462 1.00 -31.78 28.42
N PHE A 463 2.19 -31.60 29.00
CA PHE A 463 2.53 -30.42 29.80
C PHE A 463 2.45 -29.13 28.98
N LEU A 464 3.02 -29.14 27.77
CA LEU A 464 3.01 -28.01 26.85
C LEU A 464 1.63 -27.71 26.27
N GLU A 465 0.71 -28.68 26.24
CA GLU A 465 -0.70 -28.47 25.86
C GLU A 465 -1.57 -28.07 27.07
N GLY A 466 -1.10 -28.33 28.29
CA GLY A 466 -1.84 -28.06 29.52
C GLY A 466 -2.87 -29.13 29.89
N LYS A 467 -2.77 -30.33 29.32
CA LYS A 467 -3.62 -31.48 29.56
C LYS A 467 -2.99 -32.41 30.60
N GLU A 468 -2.88 -32.00 31.86
CA GLU A 468 -2.41 -32.93 32.90
C GLU A 468 -3.57 -33.80 33.41
N ALA A 469 -3.47 -35.11 33.15
CA ALA A 469 -4.44 -36.13 33.55
C ALA A 469 -4.28 -36.50 35.03
N SER A 470 -4.79 -35.65 35.94
CA SER A 470 -5.33 -36.01 37.28
C SER A 470 -5.38 -34.78 38.18
N GLU A 471 -6.51 -34.06 38.17
CA GLU A 471 -7.12 -33.39 39.33
C GLU A 471 -8.43 -32.75 38.88
N GLU A 472 -9.45 -33.61 38.71
CA GLU A 472 -10.84 -33.17 38.70
C GLU A 472 -11.18 -32.59 40.08
N LYS A 473 -11.12 -31.25 40.18
CA LYS A 473 -11.98 -30.34 40.97
C LYS A 473 -11.19 -29.11 41.39
N LYS A 474 -11.23 -28.08 40.54
CA LYS A 474 -11.35 -26.64 40.88
C LYS A 474 -11.47 -25.85 39.57
N ILE A 475 -12.63 -26.02 38.93
CA ILE A 475 -13.10 -25.11 37.89
C ILE A 475 -13.67 -23.92 38.65
N GLU A 476 -12.83 -22.92 38.89
CA GLU A 476 -13.11 -21.51 39.20
C GLU A 476 -11.85 -20.97 39.90
N GLN A 477 -11.16 -20.01 39.25
CA GLN A 477 -9.83 -19.45 39.56
C GLN A 477 -8.60 -20.12 38.88
N GLN A 478 -8.66 -20.35 37.57
CA GLN A 478 -7.43 -20.45 36.75
C GLN A 478 -7.02 -19.07 36.23
N GLU A 479 -6.51 -18.22 37.11
CA GLU A 479 -5.55 -17.20 36.67
C GLU A 479 -4.28 -17.92 36.18
N GLN A 480 -3.72 -17.42 35.07
CA GLN A 480 -2.59 -17.97 34.31
C GLN A 480 -1.39 -18.39 35.20
N LYS A 481 -1.35 -19.65 35.64
CA LYS A 481 -0.15 -20.23 36.26
C LYS A 481 0.92 -20.43 35.18
N ARG A 482 2.06 -19.75 35.34
CA ARG A 482 3.24 -19.89 34.47
C ARG A 482 3.85 -21.27 34.70
N LYS A 483 4.28 -21.98 33.65
CA LYS A 483 4.70 -23.39 33.75
C LYS A 483 6.16 -23.60 33.38
N VAL A 484 6.90 -24.28 34.25
CA VAL A 484 8.29 -24.73 34.04
C VAL A 484 8.36 -26.25 34.19
N MET A 485 8.92 -26.95 33.22
CA MET A 485 9.23 -28.38 33.31
C MET A 485 10.73 -28.57 33.43
N ILE A 486 11.16 -29.33 34.42
CA ILE A 486 12.57 -29.67 34.65
C ILE A 486 12.76 -31.14 34.29
N ILE A 487 13.67 -31.40 33.36
CA ILE A 487 14.05 -32.73 32.90
C ILE A 487 15.42 -33.08 33.46
N GLN A 488 15.46 -34.07 34.34
CA GLN A 488 16.68 -34.50 34.99
C GLN A 488 17.15 -35.85 34.47
N GLY A 489 18.46 -36.01 34.30
CA GLY A 489 19.05 -37.31 33.96
C GLY A 489 20.56 -37.33 34.08
N LYS A 490 21.14 -38.53 34.24
CA LYS A 490 22.60 -38.74 34.33
C LYS A 490 23.34 -38.21 33.08
N SER A 491 24.65 -38.05 33.17
CA SER A 491 25.46 -37.71 31.99
C SER A 491 25.26 -38.77 30.89
N GLY A 492 25.15 -38.35 29.63
CA GLY A 492 24.90 -39.27 28.50
C GLY A 492 23.48 -39.84 28.41
N SER A 493 22.53 -39.43 29.26
CA SER A 493 21.14 -39.94 29.24
C SER A 493 20.28 -39.45 28.05
N GLY A 494 20.87 -38.79 27.05
CA GLY A 494 20.15 -38.31 25.86
C GLY A 494 19.38 -36.98 26.00
N LYS A 495 19.59 -36.19 27.06
CA LYS A 495 18.86 -34.91 27.32
C LYS A 495 18.89 -33.94 26.12
N SER A 496 20.08 -33.64 25.60
CA SER A 496 20.24 -32.67 24.51
C SER A 496 19.61 -33.15 23.20
N ILE A 497 19.72 -34.46 22.90
CA ILE A 497 19.09 -35.06 21.71
C ILE A 497 17.57 -35.02 21.85
N PHE A 498 17.04 -35.35 23.04
CA PHE A 498 15.62 -35.19 23.36
C PHE A 498 15.14 -33.75 23.13
N CYS A 499 15.87 -32.74 23.61
CA CYS A 499 15.52 -31.34 23.42
C CYS A 499 15.41 -30.96 21.93
N ARG A 500 16.32 -31.44 21.09
CA ARG A 500 16.29 -31.18 19.64
C ARG A 500 15.18 -31.94 18.93
N HIS A 501 14.88 -33.17 19.36
CA HIS A 501 13.73 -33.93 18.87
C HIS A 501 12.38 -33.27 19.26
N LEU A 502 12.29 -32.74 20.49
CA LEU A 502 11.15 -31.95 20.94
C LEU A 502 11.01 -30.66 20.12
N GLU A 503 12.11 -29.94 19.89
CA GLU A 503 12.13 -28.74 19.03
C GLU A 503 11.59 -29.04 17.63
N GLU A 504 12.02 -30.15 17.01
CA GLU A 504 11.51 -30.59 15.70
C GLU A 504 10.00 -30.86 15.71
N THR A 505 9.52 -31.57 16.72
CA THR A 505 8.09 -31.87 16.89
C THR A 505 7.27 -30.58 17.00
N LEU A 506 7.73 -29.64 17.83
CA LEU A 506 7.05 -28.36 18.03
C LEU A 506 7.04 -27.50 16.77
N TRP A 507 8.12 -27.53 15.97
CA TRP A 507 8.12 -26.87 14.67
C TRP A 507 7.13 -27.49 13.69
N ASN A 508 7.03 -28.82 13.63
CA ASN A 508 6.04 -29.50 12.80
C ASN A 508 4.61 -29.13 13.23
N ASN A 509 4.35 -29.03 14.53
CA ASN A 509 3.07 -28.56 15.05
C ASN A 509 2.77 -27.11 14.64
N TYR A 510 3.77 -26.23 14.72
CA TYR A 510 3.64 -24.83 14.31
C TYR A 510 3.37 -24.67 12.79
N ILE A 511 4.04 -25.48 11.96
CA ILE A 511 3.82 -25.47 10.50
C ILE A 511 2.38 -25.90 10.17
N ASN A 512 1.83 -26.85 10.93
CA ASN A 512 0.45 -27.30 10.78
C ASN A 512 -0.58 -26.29 11.32
N ASP A 513 -0.26 -25.60 12.42
CA ASP A 513 -1.09 -24.58 13.05
C ASP A 513 -0.25 -23.41 13.55
N SER A 514 -0.28 -22.29 12.83
CA SER A 514 0.52 -21.10 13.14
C SER A 514 0.13 -20.38 14.43
N LYS A 515 -0.93 -20.85 15.11
CA LYS A 515 -1.33 -20.36 16.45
C LYS A 515 -0.55 -21.06 17.58
N GLN A 516 0.15 -22.16 17.29
CA GLN A 516 0.96 -22.84 18.28
C GLN A 516 2.12 -21.94 18.75
N PRO A 517 2.62 -22.12 19.99
CA PRO A 517 3.77 -21.36 20.46
C PRO A 517 5.03 -21.70 19.66
N ILE A 518 5.87 -20.70 19.40
CA ILE A 518 7.11 -20.85 18.64
C ILE A 518 8.21 -21.48 19.54
N PRO A 519 8.80 -22.63 19.17
CA PRO A 519 9.89 -23.21 19.94
C PRO A 519 11.20 -22.46 19.70
N VAL A 520 11.98 -22.26 20.76
CA VAL A 520 13.34 -21.70 20.70
C VAL A 520 14.26 -22.56 21.56
N TYR A 521 15.16 -23.30 20.91
CA TYR A 521 16.23 -24.01 21.60
C TYR A 521 17.34 -23.05 22.03
N ILE A 522 17.76 -23.17 23.29
CA ILE A 522 18.77 -22.34 23.95
C ILE A 522 19.76 -23.26 24.66
N SER A 523 20.99 -23.32 24.16
CA SER A 523 22.08 -24.05 24.82
C SER A 523 22.74 -23.15 25.87
N PHE A 524 22.58 -23.46 27.15
CA PHE A 524 23.21 -22.71 28.24
C PHE A 524 24.74 -22.60 28.09
N PRO A 525 25.48 -23.69 27.80
CA PRO A 525 26.93 -23.63 27.64
C PRO A 525 27.40 -22.64 26.58
N LYS A 526 26.63 -22.52 25.47
CA LYS A 526 26.99 -21.65 24.35
C LYS A 526 26.74 -20.17 24.64
N ILE A 527 25.76 -19.85 25.49
CA ILE A 527 25.26 -18.47 25.58
C ILE A 527 25.37 -17.81 26.94
N TYR A 528 25.49 -18.59 28.00
CA TYR A 528 25.44 -18.06 29.36
C TYR A 528 26.69 -17.24 29.69
N HIS A 529 26.46 -15.98 30.10
CA HIS A 529 27.49 -15.09 30.62
C HIS A 529 27.03 -14.42 31.92
N LEU A 530 27.88 -14.48 32.96
CA LEU A 530 27.59 -13.97 34.31
C LEU A 530 27.16 -12.50 34.34
N LYS A 531 27.67 -11.67 33.42
CA LYS A 531 27.38 -10.23 33.38
C LYS A 531 26.01 -9.89 32.79
N ASN A 532 25.40 -10.80 32.04
CA ASN A 532 24.23 -10.52 31.19
C ASN A 532 23.09 -11.54 31.36
N GLU A 533 23.01 -12.21 32.50
CA GLU A 533 22.03 -13.28 32.77
C GLU A 533 20.59 -12.87 32.50
N LYS A 534 20.26 -11.62 32.83
CA LYS A 534 18.93 -11.02 32.66
C LYS A 534 18.47 -10.94 31.21
N ASP A 535 19.40 -11.03 30.27
CA ASP A 535 19.19 -10.88 28.83
C ASP A 535 19.46 -12.17 28.07
N ILE A 536 19.49 -13.34 28.74
CA ILE A 536 19.84 -14.61 28.09
C ILE A 536 18.93 -14.96 26.90
N ILE A 537 17.63 -14.70 27.00
CA ILE A 537 16.68 -14.90 25.88
C ILE A 537 16.98 -13.92 24.74
N LEU A 538 17.30 -12.67 25.07
CA LEU A 538 17.65 -11.65 24.09
C LEU A 538 18.92 -12.06 23.34
N GLN A 539 19.94 -12.52 24.06
CA GLN A 539 21.18 -13.04 23.46
C GLN A 539 20.90 -14.24 22.57
N ALA A 540 20.02 -15.15 22.99
CA ALA A 540 19.67 -16.33 22.20
C ALA A 540 19.07 -15.94 20.87
N LEU A 541 18.11 -15.02 20.87
CA LEU A 541 17.48 -14.55 19.64
C LEU A 541 18.44 -13.71 18.79
N GLN A 542 19.33 -12.92 19.40
CA GLN A 542 20.37 -12.18 18.67
C GLN A 542 21.39 -13.10 17.99
N GLY A 543 21.77 -14.20 18.64
CA GLY A 543 22.60 -15.26 18.03
C GLY A 543 21.93 -15.91 16.81
N LYS A 544 20.59 -15.85 16.74
CA LYS A 544 19.78 -16.30 15.60
C LYS A 544 19.45 -15.16 14.61
N HIS A 545 20.27 -14.11 14.57
CA HIS A 545 20.15 -12.94 13.70
C HIS A 545 18.88 -12.09 13.87
N ILE A 546 18.21 -12.17 15.02
CA ILE A 546 17.06 -11.32 15.32
C ILE A 546 17.53 -10.02 15.98
N SER A 547 17.13 -8.88 15.41
CA SER A 547 17.50 -7.55 15.90
C SER A 547 16.91 -7.25 17.27
N LYS A 548 17.58 -6.41 18.06
CA LYS A 548 17.09 -6.01 19.38
C LYS A 548 15.84 -5.13 19.27
N GLU A 549 15.78 -4.35 18.20
CA GLU A 549 14.75 -3.37 17.91
C GLU A 549 13.37 -4.03 17.71
N SER A 550 13.33 -5.25 17.13
CA SER A 550 12.09 -6.00 16.91
C SER A 550 11.58 -6.77 18.14
N MET A 551 12.40 -6.89 19.19
CA MET A 551 12.12 -7.80 20.31
C MET A 551 10.89 -7.44 21.12
N ASP A 552 10.62 -6.15 21.31
CA ASP A 552 9.47 -5.72 22.10
C ASP A 552 8.16 -6.01 21.34
N ALA A 553 8.12 -5.75 20.03
CA ALA A 553 6.97 -6.10 19.19
C ALA A 553 6.73 -7.62 19.13
N ILE A 554 7.80 -8.41 19.07
CA ILE A 554 7.74 -9.88 19.08
C ILE A 554 7.22 -10.38 20.44
N ARG A 555 7.78 -9.89 21.54
CA ARG A 555 7.42 -10.28 22.91
C ARG A 555 5.93 -10.07 23.21
N GLU A 556 5.34 -9.01 22.67
CA GLU A 556 3.91 -8.69 22.86
C GLU A 556 2.98 -9.60 22.06
N LYS A 557 3.42 -10.10 20.89
CA LYS A 557 2.56 -10.81 19.92
C LYS A 557 2.75 -12.32 19.89
N VAL A 558 3.91 -12.81 20.30
CA VAL A 558 4.30 -14.22 20.12
C VAL A 558 4.23 -14.97 21.45
N SER A 559 3.68 -16.19 21.39
CA SER A 559 3.82 -17.17 22.47
C SER A 559 4.98 -18.12 22.17
N PHE A 560 5.73 -18.50 23.19
CA PHE A 560 6.97 -19.27 23.04
C PHE A 560 6.97 -20.60 23.81
N VAL A 561 7.77 -21.54 23.34
CA VAL A 561 8.35 -22.61 24.16
C VAL A 561 9.86 -22.43 24.20
N PHE A 562 10.42 -22.14 25.38
CA PHE A 562 11.87 -22.09 25.56
C PHE A 562 12.38 -23.46 25.99
N ILE A 563 13.22 -24.07 25.16
CA ILE A 563 13.90 -25.34 25.45
C ILE A 563 15.34 -25.00 25.86
N MET A 564 15.59 -24.95 27.16
CA MET A 564 16.84 -24.48 27.74
C MET A 564 17.69 -25.66 28.22
N ASP A 565 18.76 -25.96 27.49
CA ASP A 565 19.52 -27.20 27.62
C ASP A 565 20.89 -27.00 28.30
N GLY A 566 21.23 -27.88 29.25
CA GLY A 566 22.55 -27.94 29.88
C GLY A 566 22.73 -27.01 31.10
N PHE A 567 21.72 -26.87 31.97
CA PHE A 567 21.83 -25.98 33.12
C PHE A 567 22.96 -26.38 34.10
N ASP A 568 23.24 -27.67 34.23
CA ASP A 568 24.32 -28.17 35.09
C ASP A 568 25.70 -27.66 34.69
N GLU A 569 25.94 -27.41 33.41
CA GLU A 569 27.24 -26.95 32.90
C GLU A 569 27.55 -25.49 33.27
N ILE A 570 26.52 -24.71 33.59
CA ILE A 570 26.67 -23.31 34.01
C ILE A 570 26.52 -23.13 35.52
N PHE A 571 26.18 -24.19 36.25
CA PHE A 571 25.75 -24.07 37.64
C PHE A 571 26.82 -23.51 38.56
N ASP A 572 28.09 -23.86 38.37
CA ASP A 572 29.20 -23.34 39.17
C ASP A 572 29.28 -21.81 39.06
N LYS A 573 29.20 -21.28 37.83
CA LYS A 573 29.20 -19.84 37.58
C LYS A 573 27.90 -19.19 38.08
N TYR A 574 26.77 -19.87 37.92
CA TYR A 574 25.46 -19.39 38.39
C TYR A 574 25.38 -19.27 39.91
N SER A 575 25.93 -20.24 40.64
CA SER A 575 25.94 -20.26 42.11
C SER A 575 26.85 -19.20 42.73
N GLN A 576 27.91 -18.79 42.02
CA GLN A 576 28.90 -17.81 42.47
C GLN A 576 28.48 -16.34 42.27
N SER A 577 27.32 -16.05 41.66
CA SER A 577 26.92 -14.67 41.40
C SER A 577 26.42 -13.95 42.66
N ASP A 578 26.73 -12.67 42.80
CA ASP A 578 26.14 -11.78 43.81
C ASP A 578 24.71 -11.28 43.45
N ASN A 579 23.96 -12.04 42.63
CA ASN A 579 22.64 -11.63 42.18
C ASN A 579 21.59 -11.85 43.29
N ASN A 580 20.87 -10.78 43.65
CA ASN A 580 19.84 -10.82 44.69
C ASN A 580 18.69 -11.82 44.39
N ASN A 581 18.47 -12.17 43.12
CA ASN A 581 17.45 -13.13 42.71
C ASN A 581 18.04 -14.55 42.66
N LYS A 582 17.76 -15.36 43.68
CA LYS A 582 18.28 -16.73 43.78
C LYS A 582 17.64 -17.72 42.78
N TYR A 583 16.43 -17.42 42.31
CA TYR A 583 15.60 -18.36 41.55
C TYR A 583 15.70 -18.18 40.03
N PHE A 584 15.84 -19.30 39.34
CA PHE A 584 16.05 -19.41 37.89
C PHE A 584 15.11 -18.54 37.05
N TYR A 585 13.81 -18.66 37.27
CA TYR A 585 12.80 -18.03 36.44
C TYR A 585 12.84 -16.49 36.51
N GLU A 586 13.05 -15.95 37.72
CA GLU A 586 13.15 -14.50 37.95
C GLU A 586 14.52 -13.96 37.56
N ARG A 587 15.59 -14.73 37.81
CA ARG A 587 16.96 -14.33 37.49
C ARG A 587 17.18 -14.14 36.00
N PHE A 588 16.61 -15.01 35.17
CA PHE A 588 16.64 -14.89 33.71
C PHE A 588 15.50 -14.05 33.14
N HIS A 589 14.70 -13.38 33.99
CA HIS A 589 13.56 -12.55 33.59
C HIS A 589 12.57 -13.24 32.63
N LEU A 590 12.35 -14.55 32.81
CA LEU A 590 11.44 -15.33 31.97
C LEU A 590 9.99 -14.87 32.13
N ASN A 591 9.67 -14.18 33.23
CA ASN A 591 8.37 -13.53 33.47
C ASN A 591 8.02 -12.43 32.45
N LYS A 592 9.01 -11.88 31.74
CA LYS A 592 8.78 -10.88 30.69
C LYS A 592 8.28 -11.50 29.37
N TRP A 593 8.34 -12.82 29.24
CA TRP A 593 8.00 -13.53 28.02
C TRP A 593 6.74 -14.36 28.21
N ASN A 594 5.86 -14.36 27.21
CA ASN A 594 4.71 -15.28 27.17
C ASN A 594 5.19 -16.67 26.75
N ALA A 595 5.85 -17.38 27.66
CA ALA A 595 6.55 -18.62 27.35
C ALA A 595 6.25 -19.76 28.34
N LYS A 596 6.20 -20.98 27.82
CA LYS A 596 6.41 -22.20 28.61
C LYS A 596 7.90 -22.56 28.55
N VAL A 597 8.43 -23.12 29.63
CA VAL A 597 9.87 -23.38 29.74
C VAL A 597 10.11 -24.86 30.01
N VAL A 598 10.97 -25.48 29.21
CA VAL A 598 11.54 -26.81 29.45
C VAL A 598 13.02 -26.61 29.72
N VAL A 599 13.52 -27.09 30.86
CA VAL A 599 14.92 -26.97 31.25
C VAL A 599 15.52 -28.33 31.55
N THR A 600 16.75 -28.58 31.11
CA THR A 600 17.45 -29.84 31.40
C THR A 600 18.59 -29.64 32.40
N CYS A 601 18.80 -30.63 33.28
CA CYS A 601 19.93 -30.66 34.20
C CYS A 601 20.36 -32.10 34.58
N ARG A 602 21.53 -32.24 35.20
CA ARG A 602 21.97 -33.53 35.78
C ARG A 602 21.34 -33.84 37.14
N ASN A 603 21.31 -32.85 38.03
CA ASN A 603 20.86 -33.00 39.42
C ASN A 603 19.83 -31.94 39.80
N ILE A 604 18.95 -32.27 40.76
CA ILE A 604 17.99 -31.34 41.34
C ILE A 604 18.75 -30.17 41.95
N ASN A 605 18.42 -28.96 41.49
CA ASN A 605 18.91 -27.75 42.11
C ASN A 605 17.75 -27.03 42.78
N THR A 606 17.84 -26.79 44.09
CA THR A 606 16.86 -26.00 44.84
C THR A 606 16.75 -24.55 44.33
N THR A 607 17.69 -24.12 43.49
CA THR A 607 17.64 -22.84 42.76
C THR A 607 16.73 -22.84 41.52
N LEU A 608 16.46 -24.02 40.94
CA LEU A 608 15.50 -24.23 39.85
C LEU A 608 14.07 -24.38 40.38
N ILE A 609 13.93 -25.02 41.54
CA ILE A 609 12.67 -25.27 42.23
C ILE A 609 12.46 -24.15 43.26
N GLY A 610 11.85 -23.04 42.85
CA GLY A 610 11.61 -21.91 43.75
C GLY A 610 10.96 -22.35 45.07
N GLY A 611 11.41 -21.80 46.20
CA GLY A 611 10.78 -22.05 47.50
C GLY A 611 9.32 -21.58 47.47
N ASN A 612 8.40 -22.54 47.42
CA ASN A 612 6.95 -22.32 47.38
C ASN A 612 6.49 -21.42 48.54
N GLN A 613 5.83 -20.30 48.21
CA GLN A 613 4.63 -19.80 48.90
C GLN A 613 4.04 -18.50 48.30
N ASN A 614 4.76 -17.73 47.47
CA ASN A 614 4.26 -16.44 46.92
C ASN A 614 4.27 -16.29 45.39
N GLN A 615 4.55 -17.34 44.60
CA GLN A 615 4.71 -17.21 43.14
C GLN A 615 3.71 -18.07 42.35
N ASN A 616 3.04 -17.46 41.36
CA ASN A 616 2.13 -18.09 40.39
C ASN A 616 2.89 -18.99 39.35
N ILE A 617 3.91 -19.72 39.77
CA ILE A 617 4.75 -20.58 38.92
C ILE A 617 4.51 -22.05 39.29
N ALA A 618 3.95 -22.83 38.37
CA ALA A 618 3.83 -24.28 38.48
C ALA A 618 5.10 -24.94 37.92
N THR A 619 5.80 -25.70 38.75
CA THR A 619 7.00 -26.45 38.35
C THR A 619 6.66 -27.94 38.29
N SER A 620 6.89 -28.58 37.15
CA SER A 620 6.79 -30.02 36.95
C SER A 620 8.18 -30.63 36.84
N MET A 621 8.40 -31.79 37.48
CA MET A 621 9.68 -32.49 37.50
C MET A 621 9.54 -33.83 36.78
N MET A 622 10.48 -34.12 35.89
CA MET A 622 10.56 -35.37 35.16
C MET A 622 11.98 -35.95 35.23
N TYR A 623 12.10 -37.22 35.59
CA TYR A 623 13.38 -37.93 35.73
C TYR A 623 13.52 -38.96 34.63
N LEU A 624 14.57 -38.84 33.81
CA LEU A 624 14.86 -39.80 32.75
C LEU A 624 15.24 -41.16 33.34
N TRP A 625 14.61 -42.20 32.81
CA TRP A 625 14.81 -43.58 33.21
C TRP A 625 15.91 -44.25 32.38
N PRO A 626 16.64 -45.24 32.93
CA PRO A 626 17.59 -46.02 32.14
C PRO A 626 16.94 -46.69 30.93
N PHE A 627 17.71 -46.87 29.85
CA PHE A 627 17.25 -47.57 28.66
C PHE A 627 16.90 -49.03 28.97
N THR A 628 15.73 -49.45 28.51
CA THR A 628 15.31 -50.85 28.49
C THR A 628 16.13 -51.66 27.49
N LYS A 629 16.18 -52.99 27.67
CA LYS A 629 16.82 -53.90 26.70
C LYS A 629 16.28 -53.72 25.28
N GLN A 630 14.98 -53.45 25.15
CA GLN A 630 14.35 -53.19 23.85
C GLN A 630 14.83 -51.87 23.23
N GLN A 631 14.92 -50.79 24.02
CA GLN A 631 15.46 -49.52 23.53
C GLN A 631 16.91 -49.64 23.06
N ILE A 632 17.74 -50.42 23.78
CA ILE A 632 19.12 -50.70 23.38
C ILE A 632 19.15 -51.51 22.08
N HIS A 633 18.30 -52.52 21.94
CA HIS A 633 18.22 -53.31 20.71
C HIS A 633 17.80 -52.45 19.51
N ASN A 634 16.75 -51.64 19.67
CA ASN A 634 16.28 -50.71 18.64
C ASN A 634 17.36 -49.67 18.25
N PHE A 635 18.19 -49.23 19.20
CA PHE A 635 19.33 -48.36 18.91
C PHE A 635 20.34 -49.06 18.00
N ILE A 636 20.71 -50.30 18.34
CA ILE A 636 21.66 -51.11 17.57
C ILE A 636 21.15 -51.40 16.16
N GLU A 637 19.83 -51.59 15.97
CA GLU A 637 19.26 -51.78 14.63
C GLU A 637 19.30 -50.53 13.75
N LYS A 638 19.26 -49.34 14.35
CA LYS A 638 19.30 -48.06 13.62
C LYS A 638 20.71 -47.59 13.28
N PHE A 639 21.70 -48.01 14.06
CA PHE A 639 23.11 -47.64 13.92
C PHE A 639 23.83 -48.60 12.96
#